data_AF-A0AAV4ZRX5-F1
#
_entry.id   AF-A0AAV4ZRX5-F1
#
_cell.length_a   1.000
_cell.length_b   1.000
_cell.length_c   1.000
_cell.angle_alpha   90.00
_cell.angle_beta   90.00
_cell.angle_gamma   90.00
#
_symmetry.space_group_name_H-M   'P 1'
#
loop_
_entity.id
_entity.type
_entity.pdbx_description
1 polymer ?
#
loop_
_entity_poly.entity_id
_entity_poly.type
_entity_poly.pdbx_seq_one_letter_code
_entity_poly.pdbx_strand_id
1 'polypeptide(L)'
;MIDDVRDEDAGRIGSAAAGALVSAVPSTHSVAPTASASAAGSMFRNQWYLQNTGQAGGRPGLDLNVASVWPEYTGAGVRFGVFDDGIDASSREFAGRYDGSRQLRSTNPADNSVSGGVHGTSAAGIIAAANDGIGTVGIAYDAQITGVDVMAGGGALFDAMRIQSRFDVVNHSWGFTSAFADNPSNASWQAYFFAGIRDGADNGRGGLGTLSFVAAGNGRASGDSAEVHGFTVDRHVTTVGAVTDQGFVAFYSTPGANLLVSGLSNGGAAGIATTDRTGAGGYSQGDYTTGFGGTSAATPQASGVGALMLDANPDIGWRDAQNIMAYSARHVGSAVGAPTQYAERDAWAFNGAGNWNGGGLHFSNDYGNGLLDARAAVRLAETWLVGRTAQTSANEVSVRGALANGDYAIVDGGSSEYRFTLGSGVDVEHMVLDLVGLRHGDAGQLTIELVSPAGTVSQLLRNNAPGSAITGGWQLMSNEFRGEESAGAWTVRIADSTAGTRGTFTGASLTAFGARQTADDLYVFTDEFGLYGAGARATMRDADGGIDTLNASPVTKNIVFDLSSGGTIAGRAVSVAAGTDLENFVAGDGDDRITGNAADNHLLGGRGDDVLDGRSGRNWLEGGAGNDLFVASGIDRMDGGDGFDTATWRNAASRMVLDMTDQARNAGSAAGDRLTGIEKIVGSAHGDEIHAGGGVSQVEGGGGNDALFGEGVVGAVLSGGAGDDRLIGGAGGQAQDGGVGFDVVSYETASAGVTVDFGVVGRNLGDAAGDTFTGIEAVQGGRFDDVIRLAGAVRTADAGAGNDVVQGSAQADDIQGGAGADWAEGGGGADKLDGGAGIDWLSYLGSGAGVRVDLVAGVCGGGDAEGDRVSNFENVAGSRHADVLVGSGAANTLEGNGGDDVVRGGGGADILRGGDGNDRLSGDEGGDMLVGGAGTNRLNGGAGADLFQVSRIGMQIVEDFTRGQDRIYLQASEFGSMLADKRLGADDFASGAQVDFRGRHAGFYFEKTTSTLYFDADGQGGQAAEAIARIANGQQLQNSDFVVA
;
A
#
# COMPACT_ATOMS: atom_id res chain seq x y z
N MET A 1 18.26 -2.36 -34.04
CA MET A 1 17.20 -3.37 -34.10
C MET A 1 16.43 -3.17 -32.80
N ILE A 2 15.46 -2.26 -32.67
CA ILE A 2 14.30 -1.91 -33.52
C ILE A 2 13.61 -3.18 -34.03
N ASP A 3 12.48 -3.51 -33.41
CA ASP A 3 11.20 -3.94 -34.01
C ASP A 3 10.13 -3.63 -32.94
N ASP A 4 9.22 -2.68 -33.11
CA ASP A 4 8.08 -2.57 -34.06
C ASP A 4 6.83 -3.30 -33.50
N VAL A 5 6.01 -2.57 -32.73
CA VAL A 5 4.56 -2.78 -32.68
C VAL A 5 3.92 -1.44 -32.96
N ARG A 6 3.11 -1.44 -34.02
CA ARG A 6 2.55 -0.29 -34.71
C ARG A 6 1.26 0.15 -34.01
N ASP A 7 1.19 1.45 -33.74
CA ASP A 7 -0.05 2.13 -33.35
C ASP A 7 -0.63 2.78 -34.61
N GLU A 8 -1.71 2.19 -35.13
CA GLU A 8 -2.56 2.79 -36.15
C GLU A 8 -3.83 3.32 -35.47
N ASP A 9 -3.88 4.62 -35.16
CA ASP A 9 -5.07 5.47 -35.38
C ASP A 9 -4.81 6.93 -34.99
N ALA A 10 -4.22 7.68 -35.93
CA ALA A 10 -4.20 9.14 -35.88
C ALA A 10 -5.34 9.70 -36.75
N GLY A 11 -6.38 10.25 -36.11
CA GLY A 11 -7.55 10.75 -36.83
C GLY A 11 -8.49 11.71 -36.08
N ARG A 12 -7.98 12.90 -35.70
CA ARG A 12 -8.71 14.16 -35.41
C ARG A 12 -9.74 14.18 -34.27
N ILE A 13 -9.39 14.83 -33.14
CA ILE A 13 -9.95 16.10 -32.56
C ILE A 13 -8.86 16.61 -31.58
N GLY A 14 -8.13 17.70 -31.79
CA GLY A 14 -8.47 19.06 -31.37
C GLY A 14 -8.11 19.36 -29.90
N SER A 15 -6.90 19.92 -29.68
CA SER A 15 -6.34 20.51 -28.44
C SER A 15 -6.20 19.63 -27.18
N ALA A 16 -5.03 18.99 -27.03
CA ALA A 16 -4.50 18.57 -25.74
C ALA A 16 -3.03 19.02 -25.65
N ALA A 17 -2.80 20.11 -24.93
CA ALA A 17 -1.49 20.53 -24.43
C ALA A 17 -1.63 20.70 -22.90
N ALA A 18 -1.96 19.59 -22.23
CA ALA A 18 -1.97 19.42 -20.78
C ALA A 18 -1.93 17.90 -20.57
N GLY A 19 -0.75 17.34 -20.34
CA GLY A 19 -0.57 15.89 -20.33
C GLY A 19 0.88 15.47 -20.31
N ALA A 20 1.69 16.18 -19.53
CA ALA A 20 3.04 15.78 -19.13
C ALA A 20 3.50 16.80 -18.10
N LEU A 21 3.21 16.54 -16.82
CA LEU A 21 3.89 17.04 -15.61
C LEU A 21 3.00 16.70 -14.40
N VAL A 22 2.93 15.41 -14.07
CA VAL A 22 2.74 15.02 -12.67
C VAL A 22 4.02 14.28 -12.34
N SER A 23 4.93 15.00 -11.68
CA SER A 23 6.07 14.39 -11.02
C SER A 23 5.50 13.27 -10.16
N ALA A 24 5.95 12.03 -10.36
CA ALA A 24 5.76 11.02 -9.34
C ALA A 24 6.24 11.65 -8.03
N VAL A 25 5.40 11.62 -7.00
CA VAL A 25 5.89 11.68 -5.62
C VAL A 25 7.04 10.67 -5.60
N PRO A 26 8.26 11.02 -5.15
CA PRO A 26 9.30 10.03 -4.95
C PRO A 26 8.65 8.90 -4.19
N SER A 27 8.68 7.68 -4.74
CA SER A 27 8.12 6.49 -4.08
C SER A 27 8.36 6.64 -2.60
N THR A 28 7.29 6.70 -1.81
CA THR A 28 7.37 6.77 -0.35
C THR A 28 8.53 5.88 0.04
N HIS A 29 9.53 6.49 0.65
CA HIS A 29 10.70 5.74 1.07
C HIS A 29 10.14 4.67 2.01
N SER A 30 9.99 3.44 1.51
CA SER A 30 9.64 2.26 2.30
C SER A 30 10.87 1.94 3.14
N VAL A 31 11.22 2.86 4.03
CA VAL A 31 12.19 2.64 5.07
C VAL A 31 11.39 1.89 6.11
N ALA A 32 11.44 0.56 6.00
CA ALA A 32 11.19 -0.31 7.14
C ALA A 32 11.83 0.35 8.37
N PRO A 33 11.14 0.49 9.51
CA PRO A 33 11.62 1.29 10.63
C PRO A 33 12.91 0.70 11.18
N THR A 34 14.05 1.09 10.61
CA THR A 34 15.38 0.66 11.04
C THR A 34 15.95 1.71 11.97
N ALA A 35 15.28 1.92 13.09
CA ALA A 35 15.85 2.19 14.40
C ALA A 35 14.69 2.47 15.35
N SER A 36 14.46 1.57 16.30
CA SER A 36 13.79 1.96 17.53
C SER A 36 14.48 3.24 18.06
N ALA A 37 13.69 4.18 18.57
CA ALA A 37 14.15 5.35 19.33
C ALA A 37 14.86 4.95 20.66
N SER A 38 15.77 3.98 20.60
CA SER A 38 16.43 3.34 21.71
C SER A 38 17.94 3.32 21.50
N ALA A 39 18.54 4.51 21.60
CA ALA A 39 19.68 4.72 22.47
C ALA A 39 19.83 6.24 22.75
N ALA A 40 18.78 6.87 23.31
CA ALA A 40 18.89 8.24 23.76
C ALA A 40 20.12 8.41 24.68
N GLY A 41 21.04 9.31 24.29
CA GLY A 41 22.31 9.50 24.97
C GLY A 41 22.16 9.82 26.46
N SER A 42 23.22 9.61 27.25
CA SER A 42 23.19 9.86 28.70
C SER A 42 22.84 11.32 29.09
N MET A 43 22.99 12.27 28.16
CA MET A 43 22.63 13.70 28.29
C MET A 43 21.30 14.05 27.61
N PHE A 44 20.57 13.12 27.00
CA PHE A 44 19.31 13.42 26.29
C PHE A 44 18.27 14.09 27.21
N ARG A 45 18.21 13.67 28.48
CA ARG A 45 17.34 14.31 29.50
C ARG A 45 17.69 15.78 29.74
N ASN A 46 18.89 16.22 29.41
CA ASN A 46 19.34 17.62 29.49
C ASN A 46 19.06 18.40 28.19
N GLN A 47 18.79 17.72 27.07
CA GLN A 47 18.45 18.32 25.78
C GLN A 47 16.96 18.64 25.69
N TRP A 48 16.50 19.51 26.58
CA TRP A 48 15.09 19.93 26.65
C TRP A 48 14.54 20.51 25.36
N TYR A 49 15.39 21.06 24.50
CA TYR A 49 14.99 21.57 23.18
C TYR A 49 14.60 20.46 22.19
N LEU A 50 15.00 19.21 22.43
CA LEU A 50 14.58 18.05 21.62
C LEU A 50 13.31 17.40 22.18
N GLN A 51 13.18 17.37 23.51
CA GLN A 51 12.00 16.85 24.20
C GLN A 51 11.87 17.51 25.57
N ASN A 52 10.86 18.37 25.75
CA ASN A 52 10.65 19.13 26.99
C ASN A 52 9.53 18.53 27.83
N THR A 53 9.91 17.76 28.85
CA THR A 53 9.02 17.20 29.87
C THR A 53 8.87 18.10 31.10
N GLY A 54 9.37 19.35 31.05
CA GLY A 54 9.45 20.27 32.19
C GLY A 54 10.75 20.16 32.99
N GLN A 55 11.73 19.42 32.47
CA GLN A 55 13.06 19.38 33.08
C GLN A 55 13.67 20.78 33.11
N ALA A 56 14.51 21.02 34.13
CA ALA A 56 15.20 22.30 34.33
C ALA A 56 14.29 23.54 34.50
N GLY A 57 12.98 23.36 34.70
CA GLY A 57 12.02 24.45 34.96
C GLY A 57 11.42 25.10 33.72
N GLY A 58 11.66 24.53 32.54
CA GLY A 58 11.03 24.93 31.27
C GLY A 58 9.54 24.60 31.21
N ARG A 59 8.82 25.21 30.26
CA ARG A 59 7.40 24.89 29.99
C ARG A 59 7.30 23.52 29.29
N PRO A 60 6.62 22.50 29.87
CA PRO A 60 6.46 21.21 29.22
C PRO A 60 5.80 21.33 27.83
N GLY A 61 6.30 20.55 26.87
CA GLY A 61 5.88 20.57 25.47
C GLY A 61 6.40 21.75 24.64
N LEU A 62 7.20 22.65 25.22
CA LEU A 62 7.94 23.67 24.48
C LEU A 62 9.31 23.12 24.09
N ASP A 63 9.35 22.43 22.97
CA ASP A 63 10.53 21.86 22.30
C ASP A 63 10.38 22.02 20.77
N LEU A 64 11.33 21.49 20.01
CA LEU A 64 11.31 21.51 18.55
C LEU A 64 10.40 20.45 17.93
N ASN A 65 9.76 19.59 18.72
CA ASN A 65 8.92 18.48 18.24
C ASN A 65 9.64 17.46 17.33
N VAL A 66 10.97 17.33 17.46
CA VAL A 66 11.80 16.50 16.57
C VAL A 66 11.66 15.00 16.83
N ALA A 67 11.36 14.59 18.06
CA ALA A 67 11.35 13.18 18.44
C ALA A 67 10.30 12.36 17.66
N SER A 68 9.26 13.01 17.15
CA SER A 68 8.18 12.38 16.40
C SER A 68 8.57 11.96 14.98
N VAL A 69 9.61 12.57 14.38
CA VAL A 69 10.03 12.30 13.00
C VAL A 69 11.25 11.40 12.89
N TRP A 70 12.00 11.21 13.98
CA TRP A 70 13.17 10.32 14.02
C TRP A 70 12.96 8.85 13.67
N PRO A 71 11.77 8.24 13.82
CA PRO A 71 11.54 6.90 13.30
C PRO A 71 11.72 6.80 11.77
N GLU A 72 11.57 7.91 11.06
CA GLU A 72 11.54 7.97 9.59
C GLU A 72 12.73 8.76 9.01
N TYR A 73 13.12 9.87 9.67
CA TYR A 73 14.13 10.79 9.16
C TYR A 73 15.16 11.16 10.22
N THR A 74 16.43 11.01 9.86
CA THR A 74 17.57 11.15 10.78
C THR A 74 18.66 12.09 10.23
N GLY A 75 18.44 12.65 9.04
CA GLY A 75 19.38 13.47 8.28
C GLY A 75 20.31 12.63 7.41
N ALA A 76 20.00 11.35 7.19
CA ALA A 76 20.83 10.45 6.42
C ALA A 76 21.03 10.96 4.98
N GLY A 77 22.22 10.78 4.42
CA GLY A 77 22.54 11.23 3.05
C GLY A 77 22.76 12.74 2.88
N VAL A 78 22.42 13.57 3.87
CA VAL A 78 22.63 15.04 3.83
C VAL A 78 24.08 15.40 4.14
N ARG A 79 24.67 16.28 3.32
CA ARG A 79 26.04 16.79 3.50
C ARG A 79 26.00 18.19 4.12
N PHE A 80 26.53 18.29 5.32
CA PHE A 80 26.38 19.45 6.18
C PHE A 80 27.71 20.18 6.39
N GLY A 81 27.72 21.51 6.19
CA GLY A 81 28.87 22.38 6.47
C GLY A 81 28.64 23.25 7.70
N VAL A 82 29.47 23.15 8.74
CA VAL A 82 29.48 24.10 9.86
C VAL A 82 30.59 25.11 9.63
N PHE A 83 30.20 26.32 9.26
CA PHE A 83 31.11 27.43 8.97
C PHE A 83 31.30 28.22 10.25
N ASP A 84 32.40 28.00 10.96
CA ASP A 84 32.64 28.54 12.30
C ASP A 84 34.16 28.60 12.62
N ASP A 85 34.57 28.44 13.88
CA ASP A 85 35.97 28.35 14.33
C ASP A 85 36.58 26.94 14.20
N GLY A 86 35.95 26.08 13.39
CA GLY A 86 36.28 24.68 13.14
C GLY A 86 35.58 23.69 14.09
N ILE A 87 35.76 22.39 13.84
CA ILE A 87 35.14 21.31 14.63
C ILE A 87 36.24 20.39 15.16
N ASP A 88 36.11 19.91 16.40
CA ASP A 88 36.87 18.77 16.91
C ASP A 88 36.46 17.47 16.20
N ALA A 89 37.07 17.23 15.03
CA ALA A 89 36.87 16.04 14.22
C ALA A 89 37.27 14.73 14.93
N SER A 90 38.00 14.81 16.05
CA SER A 90 38.38 13.65 16.85
C SER A 90 37.32 13.25 17.88
N SER A 91 36.30 14.09 18.07
CA SER A 91 35.17 13.78 18.94
C SER A 91 34.49 12.49 18.48
N ARG A 92 34.19 11.62 19.44
CA ARG A 92 33.46 10.38 19.20
C ARG A 92 32.07 10.63 18.59
N GLU A 93 31.48 11.79 18.90
CA GLU A 93 30.14 12.20 18.46
C GLU A 93 30.03 12.37 16.95
N PHE A 94 31.16 12.50 16.23
CA PHE A 94 31.19 12.65 14.77
C PHE A 94 31.91 11.49 14.06
N ALA A 95 32.36 10.48 14.83
CA ALA A 95 33.13 9.37 14.28
C ALA A 95 32.32 8.63 13.20
N GLY A 96 32.95 8.40 12.04
CA GLY A 96 32.32 7.74 10.89
C GLY A 96 31.40 8.63 10.03
N ARG A 97 31.00 9.81 10.53
CA ARG A 97 30.15 10.78 9.81
C ARG A 97 30.88 12.09 9.47
N TYR A 98 32.04 12.35 10.08
CA TYR A 98 32.88 13.49 9.72
C TYR A 98 33.54 13.31 8.34
N ASP A 99 33.35 14.27 7.43
CA ASP A 99 33.97 14.27 6.10
C ASP A 99 34.98 15.41 5.90
N GLY A 100 36.25 15.12 6.12
CA GLY A 100 37.34 16.07 5.87
C GLY A 100 37.60 16.38 4.39
N SER A 101 37.00 15.67 3.44
CA SER A 101 37.29 15.85 2.01
C SER A 101 36.73 17.17 1.44
N ARG A 102 35.66 17.69 2.05
CA ARG A 102 34.92 18.89 1.61
C ARG A 102 35.41 20.20 2.24
N GLN A 103 36.31 20.12 3.21
CA GLN A 103 36.89 21.29 3.87
C GLN A 103 37.50 22.29 2.88
N LEU A 104 37.61 23.54 3.34
CA LEU A 104 38.37 24.54 2.60
C LEU A 104 39.82 24.04 2.40
N ARG A 105 40.28 24.09 1.15
CA ARG A 105 41.68 23.83 0.78
C ARG A 105 42.20 25.07 0.04
N SER A 106 42.51 26.10 0.79
CA SER A 106 43.17 27.32 0.32
C SER A 106 44.61 27.06 -0.11
N THR A 107 45.08 27.83 -1.09
CA THR A 107 46.50 27.86 -1.46
C THR A 107 47.38 28.51 -0.39
N ASN A 108 46.78 29.26 0.53
CA ASN A 108 47.45 29.77 1.73
C ASN A 108 47.35 28.69 2.84
N PRO A 109 48.45 28.04 3.24
CA PRO A 109 48.42 26.96 4.22
C PRO A 109 47.89 27.37 5.60
N ALA A 110 47.92 28.67 5.93
CA ALA A 110 47.37 29.20 7.17
C ALA A 110 45.83 29.07 7.24
N ASP A 111 45.15 29.08 6.10
CA ASP A 111 43.68 29.03 6.02
C ASP A 111 43.15 27.57 5.98
N ASN A 112 44.05 26.58 5.96
CA ASN A 112 43.72 25.15 5.96
C ASN A 112 43.74 24.53 7.36
N SER A 113 43.94 25.33 8.41
CA SER A 113 43.96 24.81 9.77
C SER A 113 42.55 24.43 10.20
N VAL A 114 42.34 23.18 10.60
CA VAL A 114 41.15 22.79 11.36
C VAL A 114 41.46 23.15 12.81
N SER A 115 41.20 24.39 13.18
CA SER A 115 41.11 24.77 14.59
C SER A 115 40.06 23.83 15.22
N GLY A 116 40.40 23.13 16.31
CA GLY A 116 39.42 22.35 17.08
C GLY A 116 38.49 23.27 17.88
N GLY A 117 37.91 24.27 17.23
CA GLY A 117 37.17 25.36 17.85
C GLY A 117 36.09 24.87 18.81
N VAL A 118 35.95 25.58 19.93
CA VAL A 118 35.01 25.19 20.98
C VAL A 118 33.57 25.50 20.54
N HIS A 119 33.42 26.62 19.82
CA HIS A 119 32.13 27.12 19.40
C HIS A 119 31.54 26.27 18.26
N GLY A 120 32.30 26.02 17.19
CA GLY A 120 31.91 25.18 16.07
C GLY A 120 31.67 23.72 16.45
N THR A 121 32.43 23.17 17.40
CA THR A 121 32.17 21.83 17.96
C THR A 121 30.81 21.76 18.67
N SER A 122 30.46 22.80 19.44
CA SER A 122 29.18 22.87 20.16
C SER A 122 27.98 23.03 19.20
N ALA A 123 28.14 23.85 18.16
CA ALA A 123 27.15 23.96 17.09
C ALA A 123 26.96 22.63 16.34
N ALA A 124 28.07 21.97 15.99
CA ALA A 124 28.06 20.66 15.34
C ALA A 124 27.36 19.58 16.17
N GLY A 125 27.51 19.60 17.50
CA GLY A 125 26.85 18.65 18.40
C GLY A 125 25.32 18.76 18.39
N ILE A 126 24.77 19.97 18.27
CA ILE A 126 23.32 20.19 18.16
C ILE A 126 22.78 19.60 16.84
N ILE A 127 23.57 19.70 15.76
CA ILE A 127 23.17 19.22 14.44
C ILE A 127 23.30 17.69 14.36
N ALA A 128 24.48 17.14 14.66
CA ALA A 128 24.83 15.77 14.28
C ALA A 128 25.64 15.01 15.36
N ALA A 129 25.43 15.25 16.66
CA ALA A 129 25.92 14.29 17.66
C ALA A 129 25.27 12.90 17.47
N ALA A 130 25.97 11.83 17.81
CA ALA A 130 25.55 10.47 17.48
C ALA A 130 24.34 10.03 18.33
N ASN A 131 23.44 9.22 17.76
CA ASN A 131 22.42 8.51 18.55
C ASN A 131 22.93 7.12 19.01
N ASP A 132 24.02 7.10 19.79
CA ASP A 132 24.76 5.88 20.16
C ASP A 132 24.57 5.42 21.63
N GLY A 133 23.66 6.04 22.38
CA GLY A 133 23.41 5.72 23.79
C GLY A 133 24.32 6.45 24.79
N ILE A 134 25.25 7.27 24.33
CA ILE A 134 26.21 7.95 25.19
C ILE A 134 26.19 9.45 24.85
N GLY A 135 26.38 10.33 25.83
CA GLY A 135 26.50 11.76 25.55
C GLY A 135 25.20 12.40 25.08
N THR A 136 25.31 13.27 24.09
CA THR A 136 24.21 14.05 23.47
C THR A 136 23.81 13.43 22.13
N VAL A 137 22.62 13.76 21.63
CA VAL A 137 22.18 13.39 20.27
C VAL A 137 21.89 14.64 19.43
N GLY A 138 22.27 14.63 18.16
CA GLY A 138 21.98 15.72 17.22
C GLY A 138 20.55 15.64 16.67
N ILE A 139 20.04 16.74 16.13
CA ILE A 139 18.74 16.78 15.44
C ILE A 139 18.76 15.90 14.18
N ALA A 140 19.82 16.00 13.39
CA ALA A 140 20.11 15.23 12.19
C ALA A 140 21.31 14.32 12.46
N TYR A 141 21.12 13.39 13.40
CA TYR A 141 22.20 12.56 13.94
C TYR A 141 22.83 11.59 12.94
N ASP A 142 22.32 11.41 11.72
CA ASP A 142 22.99 10.61 10.68
C ASP A 142 23.56 11.45 9.52
N ALA A 143 23.45 12.78 9.59
CA ALA A 143 24.02 13.66 8.58
C ALA A 143 25.56 13.59 8.53
N GLN A 144 26.12 13.70 7.32
CA GLN A 144 27.57 13.86 7.15
C GLN A 144 27.96 15.28 7.51
N ILE A 145 28.98 15.46 8.35
CA ILE A 145 29.35 16.77 8.88
C ILE A 145 30.77 17.17 8.49
N THR A 146 30.95 18.42 8.11
CA THR A 146 32.26 19.00 7.77
C THR A 146 32.42 20.35 8.46
N GLY A 147 33.55 20.54 9.15
CA GLY A 147 33.91 21.85 9.71
C GLY A 147 34.63 22.71 8.68
N VAL A 148 34.18 23.96 8.51
CA VAL A 148 34.83 24.99 7.68
C VAL A 148 35.24 26.15 8.59
N ASP A 149 36.54 26.38 8.73
CA ASP A 149 37.07 27.45 9.57
C ASP A 149 37.02 28.79 8.83
N VAL A 150 36.11 29.67 9.24
CA VAL A 150 35.98 31.04 8.70
C VAL A 150 36.81 32.06 9.49
N MET A 151 37.42 31.65 10.60
CA MET A 151 38.14 32.49 11.55
C MET A 151 39.67 32.33 11.48
N ALA A 152 40.18 31.44 10.60
CA ALA A 152 41.60 31.10 10.43
C ALA A 152 42.56 32.25 10.03
N GLY A 153 42.08 33.49 9.88
CA GLY A 153 42.87 34.65 9.42
C GLY A 153 43.12 34.64 7.91
N GLY A 154 44.03 35.49 7.42
CA GLY A 154 44.65 35.30 6.08
C GLY A 154 43.80 35.46 4.81
N GLY A 155 42.50 35.81 4.89
CA GLY A 155 41.58 35.85 3.74
C GLY A 155 40.60 34.66 3.70
N ALA A 156 40.73 33.73 4.66
CA ALA A 156 39.93 32.52 4.78
C ALA A 156 38.41 32.74 4.69
N LEU A 157 37.90 33.85 5.23
CA LEU A 157 36.46 34.17 5.21
C LEU A 157 35.87 34.16 3.79
N PHE A 158 36.47 34.93 2.86
CA PHE A 158 35.93 35.02 1.50
C PHE A 158 36.09 33.71 0.71
N ASP A 159 37.15 32.95 0.98
CA ASP A 159 37.37 31.66 0.33
C ASP A 159 36.44 30.57 0.89
N ALA A 160 36.16 30.60 2.19
CA ALA A 160 35.15 29.76 2.81
C ALA A 160 33.77 30.04 2.19
N MET A 161 33.33 31.30 2.14
CA MET A 161 31.99 31.62 1.61
C MET A 161 31.76 31.14 0.18
N ARG A 162 32.82 30.96 -0.63
CA ARG A 162 32.75 30.44 -2.01
C ARG A 162 32.54 28.92 -2.12
N ILE A 163 32.65 28.17 -1.03
CA ILE A 163 32.53 26.72 -1.06
C ILE A 163 31.17 26.22 -0.55
N GLN A 164 30.20 27.12 -0.31
CA GLN A 164 28.88 26.76 0.20
C GLN A 164 28.16 25.72 -0.70
N SER A 165 28.28 25.85 -2.02
CA SER A 165 27.70 24.91 -3.01
C SER A 165 28.19 23.45 -2.89
N ARG A 166 29.23 23.17 -2.09
CA ARG A 166 29.70 21.80 -1.78
C ARG A 166 28.80 21.06 -0.79
N PHE A 167 27.92 21.78 -0.12
CA PHE A 167 27.06 21.28 0.95
C PHE A 167 25.59 21.41 0.57
N ASP A 168 24.78 20.55 1.16
CA ASP A 168 23.33 20.59 1.03
C ASP A 168 22.74 21.60 2.01
N VAL A 169 23.32 21.66 3.22
CA VAL A 169 22.97 22.61 4.28
C VAL A 169 24.24 23.24 4.85
N VAL A 170 24.22 24.55 5.11
CA VAL A 170 25.31 25.26 5.78
C VAL A 170 24.80 26.06 6.98
N ASN A 171 25.58 26.02 8.06
CA ASN A 171 25.29 26.74 9.29
C ASN A 171 26.35 27.82 9.54
N HIS A 172 25.88 29.03 9.81
CA HIS A 172 26.69 30.19 10.19
C HIS A 172 26.26 30.70 11.57
N SER A 173 26.81 30.11 12.62
CA SER A 173 26.53 30.51 14.01
C SER A 173 27.38 31.71 14.48
N TRP A 174 27.78 32.58 13.54
CA TRP A 174 28.59 33.77 13.75
C TRP A 174 28.02 34.95 12.93
N GLY A 175 28.52 36.16 13.19
CA GLY A 175 28.12 37.36 12.47
C GLY A 175 29.06 38.53 12.74
N PHE A 176 28.75 39.68 12.15
CA PHE A 176 29.49 40.91 12.37
C PHE A 176 28.97 41.65 13.60
N THR A 177 29.87 42.32 14.33
CA THR A 177 29.52 43.03 15.58
C THR A 177 29.43 44.54 15.40
N SER A 178 29.90 45.06 14.26
CA SER A 178 29.86 46.48 13.92
C SER A 178 28.80 46.73 12.87
N ALA A 179 27.80 47.55 13.22
CA ALA A 179 26.74 47.95 12.31
C ALA A 179 27.33 48.49 10.99
N PHE A 180 26.74 48.06 9.87
CA PHE A 180 27.07 48.46 8.50
C PHE A 180 28.47 48.05 8.00
N ALA A 181 29.19 47.17 8.70
CA ALA A 181 30.55 46.76 8.33
C ALA A 181 30.61 45.88 7.07
N ASP A 182 29.62 45.02 6.90
CA ASP A 182 29.47 44.01 5.84
C ASP A 182 28.51 44.47 4.73
N ASN A 183 28.70 45.70 4.26
CA ASN A 183 27.73 46.38 3.42
C ASN A 183 27.46 45.68 2.06
N PRO A 184 26.22 45.22 1.80
CA PRO A 184 25.85 44.52 0.55
C PRO A 184 25.83 45.45 -0.67
N SER A 185 25.84 46.76 -0.49
CA SER A 185 25.98 47.76 -1.57
C SER A 185 27.43 48.04 -1.95
N ASN A 186 28.41 47.49 -1.22
CA ASN A 186 29.83 47.68 -1.53
C ASN A 186 30.30 46.65 -2.57
N ALA A 187 30.94 47.11 -3.65
CA ALA A 187 31.36 46.25 -4.76
C ALA A 187 32.32 45.11 -4.36
N SER A 188 33.23 45.36 -3.39
CA SER A 188 34.15 44.32 -2.90
C SER A 188 33.41 43.26 -2.09
N TRP A 189 32.46 43.65 -1.24
CA TRP A 189 31.65 42.68 -0.53
C TRP A 189 30.80 41.84 -1.49
N GLN A 190 30.19 42.48 -2.50
CA GLN A 190 29.38 41.80 -3.52
C GLN A 190 30.16 40.76 -4.34
N ALA A 191 31.40 41.07 -4.72
CA ALA A 191 32.21 40.23 -5.60
C ALA A 191 32.86 39.02 -4.90
N TYR A 192 32.95 39.05 -3.57
CA TYR A 192 33.68 38.05 -2.80
C TYR A 192 32.76 37.29 -1.83
N PHE A 193 32.11 38.00 -0.91
CA PHE A 193 31.31 37.38 0.15
C PHE A 193 29.93 36.96 -0.36
N PHE A 194 29.13 37.91 -0.82
CA PHE A 194 27.76 37.66 -1.27
C PHE A 194 27.70 36.87 -2.58
N ALA A 195 28.77 36.90 -3.39
CA ALA A 195 28.89 36.02 -4.55
C ALA A 195 28.93 34.53 -4.16
N GLY A 196 29.55 34.19 -3.03
CA GLY A 196 29.60 32.81 -2.54
C GLY A 196 28.24 32.32 -2.00
N ILE A 197 27.49 33.21 -1.33
CA ILE A 197 26.11 32.91 -0.89
C ILE A 197 25.22 32.66 -2.11
N ARG A 198 25.25 33.56 -3.11
CA ARG A 198 24.51 33.38 -4.36
C ARG A 198 24.91 32.11 -5.11
N ASP A 199 26.21 31.78 -5.17
CA ASP A 199 26.67 30.53 -5.77
C ASP A 199 26.09 29.29 -5.07
N GLY A 200 26.00 29.32 -3.72
CA GLY A 200 25.32 28.28 -2.95
C GLY A 200 23.85 28.13 -3.34
N ALA A 201 23.12 29.23 -3.45
CA ALA A 201 21.70 29.22 -3.84
C ALA A 201 21.48 28.80 -5.30
N ASP A 202 22.33 29.25 -6.22
CA ASP A 202 22.18 29.03 -7.66
C ASP A 202 22.67 27.64 -8.11
N ASN A 203 23.76 27.15 -7.52
CA ASN A 203 24.48 25.96 -7.99
C ASN A 203 24.55 24.82 -6.97
N GLY A 204 24.25 25.09 -5.69
CA GLY A 204 24.17 24.06 -4.67
C GLY A 204 23.13 23.00 -5.03
N ARG A 205 23.37 21.74 -4.64
CA ARG A 205 22.44 20.62 -4.88
C ARG A 205 21.96 20.49 -6.34
N GLY A 206 22.85 20.75 -7.31
CA GLY A 206 22.51 20.64 -8.73
C GLY A 206 21.54 21.71 -9.24
N GLY A 207 21.42 22.85 -8.55
CA GLY A 207 20.52 23.94 -8.89
C GLY A 207 19.29 24.06 -7.99
N LEU A 208 19.07 23.12 -7.07
CA LEU A 208 18.05 23.24 -6.03
C LEU A 208 18.43 24.28 -4.95
N GLY A 209 19.73 24.52 -4.80
CA GLY A 209 20.30 25.49 -3.86
C GLY A 209 20.64 24.88 -2.50
N THR A 210 21.79 25.30 -1.96
CA THR A 210 22.22 25.01 -0.60
C THR A 210 21.34 25.77 0.39
N LEU A 211 20.85 25.10 1.43
CA LEU A 211 20.10 25.74 2.51
C LEU A 211 21.09 26.45 3.46
N SER A 212 21.08 27.78 3.49
CA SER A 212 22.02 28.56 4.29
C SER A 212 21.33 29.22 5.48
N PHE A 213 21.91 29.07 6.68
CA PHE A 213 21.35 29.56 7.94
C PHE A 213 22.34 30.45 8.67
N VAL A 214 21.87 31.60 9.17
CA VAL A 214 22.69 32.57 9.89
C VAL A 214 22.05 32.99 11.21
N ALA A 215 22.89 33.17 12.23
CA ALA A 215 22.45 33.67 13.53
C ALA A 215 22.06 35.16 13.45
N ALA A 216 20.88 35.52 13.96
CA ALA A 216 20.42 36.92 13.97
C ALA A 216 21.33 37.86 14.78
N GLY A 217 22.04 37.33 15.78
CA GLY A 217 22.98 38.06 16.61
C GLY A 217 22.54 38.15 18.08
N ASN A 218 23.49 38.56 18.92
CA ASN A 218 23.32 38.63 20.39
C ASN A 218 23.37 40.08 20.92
N GLY A 219 23.05 41.07 20.07
CA GLY A 219 23.25 42.51 20.29
C GLY A 219 22.04 43.28 20.82
N ARG A 220 20.93 42.60 21.13
CA ARG A 220 19.67 43.22 21.55
C ARG A 220 19.80 44.19 22.72
N ALA A 221 20.56 43.83 23.76
CA ALA A 221 20.73 44.66 24.95
C ALA A 221 21.48 45.97 24.67
N SER A 222 22.27 46.03 23.59
CA SER A 222 22.93 47.25 23.09
C SER A 222 22.07 48.05 22.10
N GLY A 223 20.84 47.59 21.81
CA GLY A 223 19.96 48.21 20.82
C GLY A 223 20.26 47.81 19.37
N ASP A 224 21.07 46.77 19.14
CA ASP A 224 21.42 46.32 17.80
C ASP A 224 20.20 45.80 17.03
N SER A 225 20.29 45.81 15.69
CA SER A 225 19.26 45.28 14.80
C SER A 225 19.87 44.35 13.76
N ALA A 226 19.19 43.25 13.43
CA ALA A 226 19.66 42.31 12.43
C ALA A 226 19.66 42.92 11.01
N GLU A 227 19.03 44.09 10.85
CA GLU A 227 18.90 44.82 9.60
C GLU A 227 20.10 45.71 9.28
N VAL A 228 21.00 45.91 10.25
CA VAL A 228 22.24 46.67 10.05
C VAL A 228 23.45 45.79 9.76
N HIS A 229 23.23 44.48 9.57
CA HIS A 229 24.24 43.51 9.17
C HIS A 229 23.89 42.94 7.80
N GLY A 230 24.76 43.14 6.82
CA GLY A 230 24.56 42.74 5.43
C GLY A 230 24.36 41.25 5.24
N PHE A 231 25.04 40.43 6.03
CA PHE A 231 24.95 38.97 5.96
C PHE A 231 23.54 38.47 6.28
N THR A 232 22.90 39.04 7.31
CA THR A 232 21.57 38.61 7.77
C THR A 232 20.43 39.15 6.90
N VAL A 233 20.66 40.19 6.09
CA VAL A 233 19.64 40.74 5.17
C VAL A 233 19.70 40.14 3.75
N ASP A 234 20.70 39.31 3.44
CA ASP A 234 20.75 38.61 2.16
C ASP A 234 19.60 37.59 2.09
N ARG A 235 18.75 37.68 1.05
CA ARG A 235 17.53 36.85 0.95
C ARG A 235 17.80 35.35 0.83
N HIS A 236 19.00 34.96 0.40
CA HIS A 236 19.36 33.55 0.21
C HIS A 236 19.73 32.87 1.54
N VAL A 237 19.81 33.61 2.65
CA VAL A 237 20.06 33.03 3.97
C VAL A 237 18.81 33.10 4.86
N THR A 238 18.67 32.08 5.69
CA THR A 238 17.64 32.00 6.73
C THR A 238 18.20 32.58 8.03
N THR A 239 17.73 33.77 8.41
CA THR A 239 18.14 34.40 9.68
C THR A 239 17.32 33.86 10.85
N VAL A 240 18.02 33.39 11.89
CA VAL A 240 17.42 32.64 13.02
C VAL A 240 17.53 33.41 14.33
N GLY A 241 16.39 33.70 14.95
CA GLY A 241 16.27 34.27 16.30
C GLY A 241 16.35 33.22 17.42
N ALA A 242 16.32 33.65 18.68
CA ALA A 242 16.42 32.77 19.85
C ALA A 242 15.28 32.96 20.86
N VAL A 243 14.69 31.82 21.27
CA VAL A 243 13.60 31.71 22.24
C VAL A 243 14.07 30.95 23.49
N THR A 244 13.63 31.39 24.66
CA THR A 244 13.94 30.75 25.95
C THR A 244 13.08 29.52 26.21
N ASP A 245 13.46 28.74 27.22
CA ASP A 245 12.68 27.60 27.76
C ASP A 245 11.29 27.95 28.33
N GLN A 246 10.94 29.23 28.38
CA GLN A 246 9.61 29.73 28.77
C GLN A 246 8.76 30.19 27.57
N GLY A 247 9.33 30.20 26.36
CA GLY A 247 8.63 30.59 25.13
C GLY A 247 8.66 32.09 24.86
N PHE A 248 9.50 32.86 25.57
CA PHE A 248 9.74 34.28 25.26
C PHE A 248 11.08 34.48 24.58
N VAL A 249 11.22 35.54 23.79
CA VAL A 249 12.46 35.93 23.13
C VAL A 249 13.59 36.06 24.14
N ALA A 250 14.76 35.51 23.80
CA ALA A 250 15.92 35.62 24.66
C ALA A 250 16.39 37.08 24.75
N PHE A 251 16.83 37.51 25.93
CA PHE A 251 17.17 38.92 26.21
C PHE A 251 18.29 39.48 25.31
N TYR A 252 19.09 38.61 24.69
CA TYR A 252 20.17 38.96 23.77
C TYR A 252 19.78 38.86 22.28
N SER A 253 18.68 38.16 21.92
CA SER A 253 18.31 37.86 20.53
C SER A 253 18.05 39.12 19.72
N THR A 254 18.93 39.44 18.77
CA THR A 254 18.82 40.66 17.96
C THR A 254 17.55 40.65 17.09
N PRO A 255 16.68 41.67 17.16
CA PRO A 255 15.45 41.74 16.36
C PRO A 255 15.65 42.33 14.96
N GLY A 256 14.79 41.94 14.01
CA GLY A 256 14.82 42.41 12.61
C GLY A 256 13.67 41.84 11.77
N ALA A 257 13.31 42.52 10.67
CA ALA A 257 12.26 42.05 9.76
C ALA A 257 12.76 40.93 8.83
N ASN A 258 14.07 40.81 8.72
CA ASN A 258 14.81 39.76 8.02
C ASN A 258 14.82 38.41 8.75
N LEU A 259 14.40 38.32 10.01
CA LEU A 259 14.25 37.03 10.70
C LEU A 259 13.18 36.18 10.00
N LEU A 260 13.44 34.89 9.80
CA LEU A 260 12.46 33.97 9.23
C LEU A 260 11.76 33.17 10.31
N VAL A 261 12.53 32.59 11.23
CA VAL A 261 12.09 31.72 12.34
C VAL A 261 13.02 31.89 13.53
N SER A 262 12.65 31.30 14.66
CA SER A 262 13.50 31.23 15.85
C SER A 262 13.68 29.79 16.33
N GLY A 263 14.86 29.51 16.88
CA GLY A 263 15.15 28.26 17.59
C GLY A 263 15.19 28.46 19.10
N LEU A 264 15.34 27.38 19.86
CA LEU A 264 15.44 27.43 21.31
C LEU A 264 16.88 27.74 21.72
N SER A 265 17.05 28.45 22.84
CA SER A 265 18.37 28.76 23.38
C SER A 265 18.32 29.00 24.89
N ASN A 266 19.48 29.29 25.48
CA ASN A 266 19.59 29.68 26.88
C ASN A 266 19.00 31.09 27.14
N GLY A 267 19.01 31.52 28.39
CA GLY A 267 18.50 32.84 28.80
C GLY A 267 17.25 32.79 29.68
N GLY A 268 16.70 31.58 29.88
CA GLY A 268 15.74 31.25 30.92
C GLY A 268 16.37 30.44 32.06
N ALA A 269 15.71 29.37 32.51
CA ALA A 269 16.18 28.54 33.63
C ALA A 269 17.21 27.46 33.21
N ALA A 270 17.19 27.05 31.94
CA ALA A 270 18.04 26.01 31.38
C ALA A 270 19.04 26.53 30.32
N GLY A 271 20.19 25.85 30.21
CA GLY A 271 21.16 26.02 29.12
C GLY A 271 20.99 24.98 28.01
N ILE A 272 21.76 25.08 26.92
CA ILE A 272 21.71 24.12 25.81
C ILE A 272 22.76 23.04 25.99
N ALA A 273 22.31 21.81 26.19
CA ALA A 273 23.17 20.63 26.26
C ALA A 273 23.65 20.21 24.85
N THR A 274 24.95 20.14 24.65
CA THR A 274 25.57 19.73 23.37
C THR A 274 26.97 19.15 23.58
N THR A 275 27.54 18.58 22.51
CA THR A 275 28.94 18.16 22.43
C THR A 275 29.86 19.33 22.70
N ASP A 276 30.91 19.12 23.46
CA ASP A 276 31.97 20.11 23.71
C ASP A 276 33.29 19.58 23.13
N ARG A 277 34.32 20.44 23.10
CA ARG A 277 35.65 20.00 22.69
C ARG A 277 36.16 18.89 23.62
N THR A 278 36.74 17.84 23.05
CA THR A 278 37.23 16.67 23.82
C THR A 278 38.19 17.10 24.95
N GLY A 279 37.94 16.62 26.16
CA GLY A 279 38.74 16.90 27.36
C GLY A 279 38.41 18.24 28.02
N ALA A 280 39.43 18.95 28.51
CA ALA A 280 39.26 20.20 29.28
C ALA A 280 39.39 21.47 28.41
N GLY A 281 39.39 21.31 27.08
CA GLY A 281 39.61 22.40 26.13
C GLY A 281 38.35 23.16 25.73
N GLY A 282 37.19 22.77 26.27
CA GLY A 282 35.87 23.28 25.92
C GLY A 282 35.28 24.29 26.89
N TYR A 283 33.97 24.53 26.78
CA TYR A 283 33.18 25.29 27.76
C TYR A 283 33.13 24.62 29.14
N SER A 284 33.37 23.32 29.21
CA SER A 284 33.31 22.50 30.42
C SER A 284 34.53 21.56 30.52
N GLN A 285 34.75 20.94 31.69
CA GLN A 285 35.91 20.06 31.93
C GLN A 285 35.77 18.64 31.33
N GLY A 286 34.96 18.46 30.30
CA GLY A 286 34.74 17.19 29.61
C GLY A 286 34.09 17.39 28.25
N ASP A 287 33.71 16.29 27.60
CA ASP A 287 33.29 16.27 26.20
C ASP A 287 31.87 16.80 25.93
N TYR A 288 31.20 17.34 26.97
CA TYR A 288 29.82 17.84 26.89
C TYR A 288 29.67 19.11 27.73
N THR A 289 28.80 20.01 27.28
CA THR A 289 28.49 21.24 28.00
C THR A 289 26.99 21.53 28.01
N THR A 290 26.53 22.23 29.05
CA THR A 290 25.23 22.90 29.09
C THR A 290 25.37 24.42 29.03
N GLY A 291 26.60 24.93 28.89
CA GLY A 291 26.92 26.35 28.91
C GLY A 291 26.81 27.05 27.56
N PHE A 292 26.54 26.31 26.48
CA PHE A 292 26.37 26.86 25.14
C PHE A 292 25.01 27.56 25.00
N GLY A 293 24.92 28.58 24.13
CA GLY A 293 23.76 29.44 24.04
C GLY A 293 23.89 30.55 23.00
N GLY A 294 23.06 31.59 23.12
CA GLY A 294 22.98 32.64 22.10
C GLY A 294 22.11 32.23 20.90
N THR A 295 21.96 33.13 19.92
CA THR A 295 21.42 32.76 18.59
C THR A 295 22.29 31.69 17.90
N SER A 296 23.55 31.55 18.34
CA SER A 296 24.48 30.50 17.93
C SER A 296 24.10 29.09 18.38
N ALA A 297 23.21 28.93 19.37
CA ALA A 297 22.63 27.63 19.72
C ALA A 297 21.27 27.38 19.04
N ALA A 298 20.57 28.44 18.63
CA ALA A 298 19.30 28.36 17.92
C ALA A 298 19.50 28.06 16.41
N THR A 299 20.51 28.67 15.78
CA THR A 299 20.79 28.50 14.35
C THR A 299 21.12 27.05 13.95
N PRO A 300 21.95 26.30 14.71
CA PRO A 300 22.19 24.89 14.48
C PRO A 300 20.91 24.03 14.52
N GLN A 301 19.91 24.44 15.31
CA GLN A 301 18.63 23.74 15.36
C GLN A 301 17.85 23.92 14.07
N ALA A 302 17.71 25.16 13.58
CA ALA A 302 17.06 25.45 12.30
C ALA A 302 17.74 24.74 11.13
N SER A 303 19.07 24.80 11.09
CA SER A 303 19.82 24.11 10.04
C SER A 303 19.71 22.58 10.15
N GLY A 304 19.66 22.02 11.37
CA GLY A 304 19.44 20.59 11.59
C GLY A 304 18.07 20.13 11.12
N VAL A 305 17.01 20.90 11.38
CA VAL A 305 15.67 20.63 10.82
C VAL A 305 15.66 20.76 9.30
N GLY A 306 16.40 21.72 8.75
CA GLY A 306 16.62 21.81 7.30
C GLY A 306 17.22 20.53 6.71
N ALA A 307 18.12 19.84 7.43
CA ALA A 307 18.60 18.53 7.01
C ALA A 307 17.53 17.44 7.09
N LEU A 308 16.70 17.41 8.14
CA LEU A 308 15.58 16.47 8.21
C LEU A 308 14.55 16.68 7.08
N MET A 309 14.30 17.94 6.70
CA MET A 309 13.45 18.25 5.55
C MET A 309 14.03 17.72 4.23
N LEU A 310 15.36 17.81 4.05
CA LEU A 310 16.03 17.28 2.85
C LEU A 310 16.14 15.74 2.85
N ASP A 311 16.18 15.13 4.02
CA ASP A 311 16.07 13.67 4.17
C ASP A 311 14.66 13.19 3.75
N ALA A 312 13.62 13.91 4.18
CA ALA A 312 12.25 13.64 3.78
C ALA A 312 11.94 13.94 2.31
N ASN A 313 12.49 15.02 1.77
CA ASN A 313 12.32 15.38 0.38
C ASN A 313 13.59 16.04 -0.19
N PRO A 314 14.46 15.28 -0.89
CA PRO A 314 15.70 15.80 -1.43
C PRO A 314 15.51 16.70 -2.66
N ASP A 315 14.28 16.90 -3.14
CA ASP A 315 13.97 17.67 -4.35
C ASP A 315 13.44 19.09 -4.07
N ILE A 316 13.16 19.43 -2.81
CA ILE A 316 12.78 20.81 -2.46
C ILE A 316 13.92 21.80 -2.71
N GLY A 317 13.59 22.96 -3.26
CA GLY A 317 14.53 24.05 -3.47
C GLY A 317 14.78 24.89 -2.21
N TRP A 318 15.76 25.78 -2.26
CA TRP A 318 16.10 26.64 -1.12
C TRP A 318 14.97 27.60 -0.72
N ARG A 319 14.18 28.07 -1.69
CA ARG A 319 13.01 28.93 -1.43
C ARG A 319 11.86 28.14 -0.83
N ASP A 320 11.65 26.90 -1.30
CA ASP A 320 10.68 25.97 -0.70
C ASP A 320 10.97 25.75 0.79
N ALA A 321 12.24 25.46 1.13
CA ALA A 321 12.62 25.24 2.52
C ALA A 321 12.33 26.45 3.42
N GLN A 322 12.56 27.68 2.92
CA GLN A 322 12.20 28.89 3.65
C GLN A 322 10.68 29.06 3.81
N ASN A 323 9.91 28.79 2.76
CA ASN A 323 8.45 28.80 2.83
C ASN A 323 7.94 27.77 3.83
N ILE A 324 8.39 26.52 3.75
CA ILE A 324 7.99 25.45 4.67
C ILE A 324 8.25 25.86 6.13
N MET A 325 9.46 26.35 6.44
CA MET A 325 9.79 26.78 7.80
C MET A 325 8.93 27.94 8.30
N ALA A 326 8.57 28.89 7.43
CA ALA A 326 7.67 29.98 7.81
C ALA A 326 6.24 29.49 8.06
N TYR A 327 5.73 28.60 7.21
CA TYR A 327 4.37 28.09 7.28
C TYR A 327 4.18 27.04 8.39
N SER A 328 5.25 26.37 8.80
CA SER A 328 5.22 25.37 9.88
C SER A 328 5.55 25.93 11.26
N ALA A 329 6.03 27.18 11.34
CA ALA A 329 6.43 27.80 12.59
C ALA A 329 5.23 27.97 13.55
N ARG A 330 5.51 27.87 14.85
CA ARG A 330 4.52 27.98 15.93
C ARG A 330 4.61 29.32 16.61
N HIS A 331 3.45 29.88 16.93
CA HIS A 331 3.35 31.07 17.74
C HIS A 331 3.85 30.82 19.17
N VAL A 332 4.74 31.70 19.65
CA VAL A 332 5.25 31.75 21.02
C VAL A 332 5.27 33.19 21.53
N GLY A 333 5.53 33.40 22.81
CA GLY A 333 5.53 34.73 23.42
C GLY A 333 4.12 35.25 23.74
N SER A 334 3.96 36.57 23.67
CA SER A 334 2.65 37.22 23.89
C SER A 334 1.66 36.87 22.77
N ALA A 335 0.38 36.75 23.09
CA ALA A 335 -0.65 36.47 22.09
C ALA A 335 -0.71 37.54 20.98
N VAL A 336 -1.07 37.14 19.76
CA VAL A 336 -1.27 38.05 18.62
C VAL A 336 -2.21 39.21 18.99
N GLY A 337 -1.75 40.45 18.77
CA GLY A 337 -2.48 41.68 19.13
C GLY A 337 -2.47 42.05 20.62
N ALA A 338 -1.86 41.26 21.50
CA ALA A 338 -1.69 41.61 22.91
C ALA A 338 -0.44 42.48 23.12
N PRO A 339 -0.35 43.25 24.24
CA PRO A 339 0.86 43.99 24.60
C PRO A 339 2.06 43.05 24.79
N THR A 340 3.25 43.54 24.43
CA THR A 340 4.52 42.82 24.60
C THR A 340 4.86 42.57 26.08
N GLN A 341 5.57 41.48 26.34
CA GLN A 341 5.99 41.06 27.68
C GLN A 341 7.48 40.72 27.75
N TYR A 342 8.05 40.82 28.95
CA TYR A 342 9.45 40.50 29.22
C TYR A 342 10.42 41.28 28.33
N ALA A 343 11.20 40.57 27.50
CA ALA A 343 12.13 41.18 26.57
C ALA A 343 11.46 41.64 25.28
N GLU A 344 10.25 41.19 24.93
CA GLU A 344 9.61 41.52 23.65
C GLU A 344 9.56 43.03 23.39
N ARG A 345 9.98 43.41 22.19
CA ARG A 345 9.98 44.78 21.67
C ARG A 345 8.91 44.98 20.61
N ASP A 346 8.61 43.92 19.86
CA ASP A 346 7.77 43.97 18.67
C ASP A 346 6.58 43.01 18.81
N ALA A 347 5.36 43.57 18.84
CA ALA A 347 4.14 42.79 19.01
C ALA A 347 3.84 41.94 17.76
N TRP A 348 3.23 40.79 17.97
CA TRP A 348 2.75 39.92 16.91
C TRP A 348 1.61 40.55 16.11
N ALA A 349 1.69 40.43 14.79
CA ALA A 349 0.64 40.80 13.85
C ALA A 349 0.42 39.68 12.82
N PHE A 350 -0.75 39.68 12.18
CA PHE A 350 -0.97 38.89 10.98
C PHE A 350 -0.69 39.75 9.76
N ASN A 351 -0.05 39.16 8.75
CA ASN A 351 0.12 39.79 7.45
C ASN A 351 -1.17 39.66 6.59
N GLY A 352 -1.09 40.13 5.35
CA GLY A 352 -2.21 40.21 4.41
C GLY A 352 -2.40 38.98 3.52
N ALA A 353 -1.62 37.91 3.72
CA ALA A 353 -1.73 36.69 2.92
C ALA A 353 -3.08 35.97 3.17
N GLY A 354 -3.48 35.10 2.24
CA GLY A 354 -4.75 34.36 2.31
C GLY A 354 -4.60 32.86 2.59
N ASN A 355 -3.38 32.35 2.53
CA ASN A 355 -3.12 30.96 2.21
C ASN A 355 -2.51 30.13 3.37
N TRP A 356 -2.52 30.68 4.60
CA TRP A 356 -2.08 29.97 5.80
C TRP A 356 -3.19 29.96 6.88
N ASN A 357 -3.67 28.77 7.25
CA ASN A 357 -4.73 28.60 8.25
C ASN A 357 -5.95 29.51 7.94
N GLY A 358 -6.33 29.58 6.67
CA GLY A 358 -7.41 30.42 6.13
C GLY A 358 -7.16 31.93 6.13
N GLY A 359 -5.92 32.40 6.31
CA GLY A 359 -5.57 33.83 6.26
C GLY A 359 -4.06 34.07 6.28
N GLY A 360 -3.63 35.19 6.88
CA GLY A 360 -2.24 35.61 6.88
C GLY A 360 -1.37 34.91 7.93
N LEU A 361 -0.06 34.84 7.67
CA LEU A 361 0.93 34.34 8.63
C LEU A 361 1.07 35.32 9.80
N HIS A 362 1.34 34.80 11.01
CA HIS A 362 1.74 35.64 12.12
C HIS A 362 3.24 35.94 12.04
N PHE A 363 3.63 37.17 12.36
CA PHE A 363 5.01 37.62 12.32
C PHE A 363 5.33 38.57 13.49
N SER A 364 6.58 38.53 13.95
CA SER A 364 7.17 39.52 14.85
C SER A 364 8.66 39.65 14.57
N ASN A 365 9.19 40.88 14.57
CA ASN A 365 10.64 41.12 14.45
C ASN A 365 11.48 40.47 15.56
N ASP A 366 10.86 40.01 16.65
CA ASP A 366 11.54 39.30 17.73
C ASP A 366 11.67 37.79 17.46
N TYR A 367 10.79 37.25 16.61
CA TYR A 367 10.61 35.80 16.45
C TYR A 367 10.64 35.31 15.00
N GLY A 368 10.56 36.20 14.01
CA GLY A 368 10.20 35.87 12.64
C GLY A 368 8.74 35.41 12.57
N ASN A 369 8.48 34.31 11.85
CA ASN A 369 7.18 33.62 11.83
C ASN A 369 6.96 32.73 13.06
N GLY A 370 7.91 32.65 14.00
CA GLY A 370 7.74 31.91 15.25
C GLY A 370 8.80 30.86 15.54
N LEU A 371 8.50 30.03 16.53
CA LEU A 371 9.35 28.93 16.94
C LEU A 371 9.27 27.80 15.91
N LEU A 372 10.43 27.30 15.50
CA LEU A 372 10.54 26.15 14.61
C LEU A 372 9.85 24.90 15.18
N ASP A 373 9.05 24.23 14.36
CA ASP A 373 8.48 22.89 14.64
C ASP A 373 8.99 21.91 13.58
N ALA A 374 9.86 21.00 14.02
CA ALA A 374 10.51 20.02 13.15
C ALA A 374 9.50 19.04 12.55
N ARG A 375 8.48 18.60 13.31
CA ARG A 375 7.45 17.70 12.79
C ARG A 375 6.67 18.39 11.68
N ALA A 376 6.11 19.56 11.95
CA ALA A 376 5.32 20.29 10.97
C ALA A 376 6.13 20.65 9.71
N ALA A 377 7.42 21.01 9.88
CA ALA A 377 8.30 21.29 8.75
C ALA A 377 8.58 20.05 7.90
N VAL A 378 8.88 18.91 8.52
CA VAL A 378 9.16 17.65 7.82
C VAL A 378 7.90 17.12 7.13
N ARG A 379 6.74 17.14 7.79
CA ARG A 379 5.46 16.74 7.19
C ARG A 379 5.08 17.60 5.98
N LEU A 380 5.33 18.91 6.03
CA LEU A 380 5.14 19.74 4.83
C LEU A 380 6.17 19.41 3.75
N ALA A 381 7.42 19.13 4.10
CA ALA A 381 8.45 18.80 3.12
C ALA A 381 8.12 17.53 2.32
N GLU A 382 7.56 16.50 2.97
CA GLU A 382 7.10 15.25 2.34
C GLU A 382 6.18 15.53 1.14
N THR A 383 5.27 16.50 1.28
CA THR A 383 4.15 16.71 0.35
C THR A 383 4.19 18.08 -0.35
N TRP A 384 5.25 18.87 -0.16
CA TRP A 384 5.34 20.26 -0.63
C TRP A 384 5.20 20.43 -2.15
N LEU A 385 5.62 19.41 -2.90
CA LEU A 385 5.65 19.41 -4.36
C LEU A 385 4.42 18.75 -5.00
N VAL A 386 3.42 18.33 -4.21
CA VAL A 386 2.13 17.88 -4.75
C VAL A 386 1.50 19.02 -5.56
N GLY A 387 1.24 18.77 -6.85
CA GLY A 387 0.73 19.78 -7.79
C GLY A 387 1.72 20.89 -8.15
N ARG A 388 2.99 20.83 -7.73
CA ARG A 388 3.92 21.98 -7.79
C ARG A 388 5.32 21.57 -8.24
N THR A 389 6.09 22.56 -8.69
CA THR A 389 7.52 22.40 -9.00
C THR A 389 8.38 23.11 -7.95
N ALA A 390 9.55 22.55 -7.67
CA ALA A 390 10.50 23.13 -6.72
C ALA A 390 10.85 24.60 -7.04
N GLN A 391 10.85 25.45 -6.02
CA GLN A 391 11.18 26.87 -6.08
C GLN A 391 12.67 27.07 -5.79
N THR A 392 13.39 27.56 -6.80
CA THR A 392 14.85 27.77 -6.79
C THR A 392 15.20 29.16 -7.30
N SER A 393 16.50 29.49 -7.40
CA SER A 393 16.93 30.73 -8.05
C SER A 393 16.55 30.79 -9.53
N ALA A 394 16.42 29.64 -10.20
CA ALA A 394 16.19 29.58 -11.65
C ALA A 394 14.78 30.03 -12.07
N ASN A 395 13.80 29.90 -11.17
CA ASN A 395 12.41 30.29 -11.39
C ASN A 395 11.92 31.41 -10.45
N GLU A 396 12.82 32.05 -9.70
CA GLU A 396 12.51 33.26 -8.93
C GLU A 396 12.16 34.41 -9.89
N VAL A 397 11.03 35.08 -9.64
CA VAL A 397 10.62 36.29 -10.35
C VAL A 397 10.66 37.49 -9.42
N SER A 398 10.76 38.69 -10.00
CA SER A 398 10.73 39.93 -9.22
C SER A 398 10.03 41.08 -9.93
N VAL A 399 9.43 41.95 -9.12
CA VAL A 399 8.87 43.23 -9.57
C VAL A 399 9.48 44.37 -8.77
N ARG A 400 9.85 45.45 -9.45
CA ARG A 400 10.59 46.56 -8.87
C ARG A 400 9.91 47.89 -9.12
N GLY A 401 9.80 48.69 -8.06
CA GLY A 401 9.41 50.09 -8.08
C GLY A 401 10.56 50.94 -7.58
N ALA A 402 10.76 52.12 -8.16
CA ALA A 402 11.85 53.01 -7.76
C ALA A 402 11.41 54.46 -7.71
N LEU A 403 12.00 55.22 -6.79
CA LEU A 403 11.96 56.67 -6.83
C LEU A 403 12.91 57.17 -7.91
N ALA A 404 12.61 58.35 -8.46
CA ALA A 404 13.56 59.04 -9.34
C ALA A 404 14.86 59.35 -8.58
N ASN A 405 16.00 59.37 -9.27
CA ASN A 405 17.25 59.80 -8.64
C ASN A 405 17.13 61.28 -8.22
N GLY A 406 17.51 61.59 -6.99
CA GLY A 406 17.43 62.93 -6.43
C GLY A 406 17.84 62.96 -4.97
N ASP A 407 18.13 64.14 -4.42
CA ASP A 407 18.53 64.28 -3.02
C ASP A 407 17.28 64.35 -2.12
N TYR A 408 16.96 63.24 -1.47
CA TYR A 408 15.85 63.14 -0.53
C TYR A 408 16.34 63.41 0.89
N ALA A 409 15.82 64.46 1.51
CA ALA A 409 16.09 64.77 2.90
C ALA A 409 15.18 63.95 3.81
N ILE A 410 15.75 63.33 4.85
CA ILE A 410 14.99 62.78 5.96
C ILE A 410 14.63 63.95 6.87
N VAL A 411 13.34 64.10 7.20
CA VAL A 411 12.85 65.19 8.05
C VAL A 411 13.47 65.06 9.45
N ASP A 412 14.33 66.03 9.78
CA ASP A 412 15.04 66.15 11.06
C ASP A 412 14.05 66.30 12.23
N GLY A 413 14.03 65.32 13.14
CA GLY A 413 13.03 65.25 14.22
C GLY A 413 11.58 65.05 13.77
N GLY A 414 11.35 64.43 12.61
CA GLY A 414 10.01 64.14 12.08
C GLY A 414 9.98 62.93 11.14
N SER A 415 8.88 62.77 10.39
CA SER A 415 8.69 61.63 9.48
C SER A 415 8.45 62.05 8.03
N SER A 416 8.84 61.18 7.11
CA SER A 416 8.65 61.30 5.65
C SER A 416 8.01 60.03 5.11
N GLU A 417 7.11 60.16 4.15
CA GLU A 417 6.50 59.03 3.44
C GLU A 417 6.91 59.04 1.96
N TYR A 418 7.28 57.87 1.45
CA TYR A 418 7.66 57.64 0.07
C TYR A 418 6.81 56.51 -0.51
N ARG A 419 6.18 56.75 -1.67
CA ARG A 419 5.29 55.77 -2.30
C ARG A 419 5.95 55.10 -3.48
N PHE A 420 5.73 53.79 -3.57
CA PHE A 420 6.16 52.93 -4.67
C PHE A 420 4.92 52.27 -5.26
N THR A 421 4.91 52.07 -6.58
CA THR A 421 3.89 51.25 -7.23
C THR A 421 4.60 50.06 -7.84
N LEU A 422 4.21 48.87 -7.39
CA LEU A 422 4.69 47.60 -7.93
C LEU A 422 3.62 47.02 -8.88
N GLY A 423 4.07 46.36 -9.94
CA GLY A 423 3.21 45.58 -10.82
C GLY A 423 2.79 44.26 -10.18
N SER A 424 1.86 43.54 -10.81
CA SER A 424 1.44 42.19 -10.42
C SER A 424 2.40 41.11 -10.93
N GLY A 425 2.16 39.86 -10.51
CA GLY A 425 2.82 38.66 -11.05
C GLY A 425 3.86 38.02 -10.12
N VAL A 426 3.95 38.47 -8.87
CA VAL A 426 4.82 37.88 -7.84
C VAL A 426 4.01 37.68 -6.56
N ASP A 427 3.99 36.44 -6.09
CA ASP A 427 3.64 36.09 -4.71
C ASP A 427 4.88 36.32 -3.87
N VAL A 428 4.79 37.30 -2.97
CA VAL A 428 5.96 37.81 -2.26
C VAL A 428 6.52 36.73 -1.34
N GLU A 429 7.82 36.46 -1.44
CA GLU A 429 8.57 35.67 -0.48
C GLU A 429 9.55 36.54 0.30
N HIS A 430 10.18 37.50 -0.38
CA HIS A 430 11.09 38.48 0.20
C HIS A 430 10.80 39.87 -0.34
N MET A 431 10.84 40.86 0.55
CA MET A 431 10.73 42.26 0.19
C MET A 431 12.02 43.00 0.50
N VAL A 432 12.66 43.59 -0.51
CA VAL A 432 13.96 44.27 -0.37
C VAL A 432 13.83 45.76 -0.67
N LEU A 433 14.20 46.59 0.31
CA LEU A 433 14.32 48.05 0.17
C LEU A 433 15.80 48.43 0.04
N ASP A 434 16.18 48.95 -1.12
CA ASP A 434 17.50 49.50 -1.39
C ASP A 434 17.46 51.03 -1.29
N LEU A 435 18.20 51.60 -0.33
CA LEU A 435 18.36 53.03 -0.12
C LEU A 435 19.75 53.46 -0.59
N VAL A 436 19.81 53.99 -1.81
CA VAL A 436 21.05 54.41 -2.45
C VAL A 436 21.57 55.69 -1.81
N GLY A 437 22.83 55.68 -1.39
CA GLY A 437 23.49 56.86 -0.84
C GLY A 437 22.91 57.34 0.50
N LEU A 438 22.29 56.45 1.27
CA LEU A 438 21.83 56.72 2.63
C LEU A 438 22.97 57.24 3.53
N ARG A 439 22.71 58.36 4.18
CA ARG A 439 23.61 59.01 5.11
C ARG A 439 22.84 59.45 6.33
N HIS A 440 23.31 59.05 7.50
CA HIS A 440 22.83 59.54 8.79
C HIS A 440 23.96 59.46 9.81
N GLY A 441 24.11 60.49 10.66
CA GLY A 441 25.15 60.51 11.69
C GLY A 441 24.90 59.50 12.83
N ASP A 442 23.67 59.03 12.98
CA ASP A 442 23.27 58.06 14.00
C ASP A 442 22.02 57.27 13.56
N ALA A 443 22.19 56.04 13.06
CA ALA A 443 21.07 55.15 12.69
C ALA A 443 20.22 54.74 13.92
N GLY A 444 20.71 54.95 15.14
CA GLY A 444 19.93 54.76 16.36
C GLY A 444 18.76 55.73 16.51
N GLN A 445 18.73 56.79 15.70
CA GLN A 445 17.64 57.77 15.66
C GLN A 445 16.60 57.43 14.58
N LEU A 446 16.92 56.50 13.67
CA LEU A 446 16.09 56.19 12.52
C LEU A 446 15.09 55.07 12.80
N THR A 447 13.87 55.29 12.35
CA THR A 447 12.84 54.27 12.20
C THR A 447 12.42 54.19 10.73
N ILE A 448 12.39 52.99 10.16
CA ILE A 448 11.98 52.71 8.79
C ILE A 448 10.89 51.65 8.83
N GLU A 449 9.73 51.97 8.25
CA GLU A 449 8.59 51.06 8.11
C GLU A 449 8.23 50.91 6.64
N LEU A 450 7.72 49.74 6.27
CA LEU A 450 7.11 49.46 4.98
C LEU A 450 5.67 49.03 5.16
N VAL A 451 4.76 49.63 4.40
CA VAL A 451 3.32 49.32 4.43
C VAL A 451 2.91 48.73 3.08
N SER A 452 2.29 47.55 3.12
CA SER A 452 1.78 46.86 1.93
C SER A 452 0.40 47.38 1.49
N PRO A 453 -0.02 47.09 0.25
CA PRO A 453 -1.38 47.38 -0.23
C PRO A 453 -2.47 46.72 0.62
N ALA A 454 -2.19 45.53 1.19
CA ALA A 454 -3.11 44.82 2.08
C ALA A 454 -3.19 45.44 3.50
N GLY A 455 -2.30 46.39 3.81
CA GLY A 455 -2.26 47.09 5.09
C GLY A 455 -1.29 46.51 6.11
N THR A 456 -0.51 45.48 5.75
CA THR A 456 0.58 44.94 6.58
C THR A 456 1.64 46.01 6.80
N VAL A 457 2.15 46.13 8.03
CA VAL A 457 3.17 47.12 8.39
C VAL A 457 4.40 46.41 8.93
N SER A 458 5.47 46.36 8.13
CA SER A 458 6.73 45.77 8.55
C SER A 458 7.73 46.79 9.05
N GLN A 459 8.28 46.53 10.22
CA GLN A 459 9.26 47.37 10.87
C GLN A 459 10.68 47.03 10.37
N LEU A 460 11.09 47.61 9.24
CA LEU A 460 12.41 47.34 8.65
C LEU A 460 13.59 47.81 9.50
N LEU A 461 13.46 48.92 10.23
CA LEU A 461 14.47 49.36 11.19
C LEU A 461 13.77 50.12 12.31
N ARG A 462 14.04 49.77 13.57
CA ARG A 462 13.52 50.48 14.74
C ARG A 462 14.67 50.78 15.68
N ASN A 463 15.28 51.96 15.49
CA ASN A 463 16.37 52.51 16.29
C ASN A 463 17.50 51.51 16.56
N ASN A 464 18.59 51.61 15.80
CA ASN A 464 19.79 50.82 16.07
C ASN A 464 20.52 51.27 17.36
N ALA A 465 21.63 50.59 17.68
CA ALA A 465 22.57 51.01 18.72
C ALA A 465 22.99 52.49 18.51
N PRO A 466 22.88 53.36 19.54
CA PRO A 466 23.19 54.78 19.43
C PRO A 466 24.62 55.06 18.95
N GLY A 467 24.78 56.07 18.10
CA GLY A 467 26.06 56.49 17.53
C GLY A 467 26.50 55.72 16.27
N SER A 468 25.65 54.85 15.74
CA SER A 468 25.96 54.04 14.55
C SER A 468 25.78 54.85 13.26
N ALA A 469 26.81 55.54 12.81
CA ALA A 469 26.74 56.32 11.56
C ALA A 469 26.63 55.41 10.34
N ILE A 470 25.74 55.76 9.40
CA ILE A 470 25.64 55.11 8.10
C ILE A 470 26.13 56.05 7.00
N THR A 471 26.99 55.54 6.12
CA THR A 471 27.53 56.29 4.99
C THR A 471 27.59 55.42 3.73
N GLY A 472 26.63 55.57 2.82
CA GLY A 472 26.60 54.83 1.54
C GLY A 472 25.23 54.22 1.23
N GLY A 473 25.15 53.36 0.21
CA GLY A 473 23.95 52.55 -0.02
C GLY A 473 23.75 51.52 1.09
N TRP A 474 22.50 51.18 1.38
CA TRP A 474 22.15 50.09 2.30
C TRP A 474 20.87 49.38 1.85
N GLN A 475 20.81 48.07 2.11
CA GLN A 475 19.67 47.22 1.81
C GLN A 475 19.03 46.72 3.10
N LEU A 476 17.70 46.78 3.16
CA LEU A 476 16.85 46.24 4.22
C LEU A 476 15.96 45.15 3.62
N MET A 477 15.61 44.13 4.40
CA MET A 477 14.83 42.98 3.91
C MET A 477 13.70 42.63 4.89
N SER A 478 12.53 42.25 4.38
CA SER A 478 11.45 41.73 5.21
C SER A 478 10.90 40.40 4.69
N ASN A 479 10.70 39.48 5.62
CA ASN A 479 9.97 38.23 5.43
C ASN A 479 8.48 38.34 5.81
N GLU A 480 8.03 39.47 6.36
CA GLU A 480 6.68 39.63 6.92
C GLU A 480 5.59 39.62 5.86
N PHE A 481 5.90 40.03 4.63
CA PHE A 481 4.95 40.07 3.52
C PHE A 481 4.80 38.74 2.77
N ARG A 482 5.37 37.65 3.32
CA ARG A 482 5.35 36.34 2.66
C ARG A 482 3.92 35.87 2.36
N GLY A 483 3.64 35.49 1.12
CA GLY A 483 2.33 35.07 0.63
C GLY A 483 1.38 36.22 0.24
N GLU A 484 1.78 37.49 0.37
CA GLU A 484 0.99 38.61 -0.17
C GLU A 484 1.24 38.80 -1.67
N GLU A 485 0.25 39.36 -2.36
CA GLU A 485 0.43 39.82 -3.73
C GLU A 485 1.31 41.08 -3.78
N SER A 486 2.22 41.14 -4.74
CA SER A 486 3.10 42.31 -4.95
C SER A 486 2.37 43.55 -5.47
N ALA A 487 1.21 43.40 -6.12
CA ALA A 487 0.56 44.46 -6.89
C ALA A 487 0.03 45.60 -6.00
N GLY A 488 0.32 46.84 -6.39
CA GLY A 488 -0.36 48.01 -5.82
C GLY A 488 0.58 49.04 -5.20
N ALA A 489 0.03 49.85 -4.30
CA ALA A 489 0.70 50.98 -3.69
C ALA A 489 1.37 50.61 -2.36
N TRP A 490 2.69 50.67 -2.35
CA TRP A 490 3.53 50.43 -1.18
C TRP A 490 4.01 51.77 -0.60
N THR A 491 4.06 51.89 0.72
CA THR A 491 4.52 53.11 1.40
C THR A 491 5.68 52.83 2.32
N VAL A 492 6.83 53.46 2.07
CA VAL A 492 7.97 53.49 2.99
C VAL A 492 7.86 54.74 3.86
N ARG A 493 7.90 54.56 5.18
CA ARG A 493 7.97 55.66 6.14
C ARG A 493 9.36 55.71 6.74
N ILE A 494 10.00 56.86 6.71
CA ILE A 494 11.30 57.10 7.36
C ILE A 494 11.12 58.21 8.38
N ALA A 495 11.36 57.89 9.64
CA ALA A 495 11.31 58.84 10.74
C ALA A 495 12.69 58.99 11.38
N ASP A 496 13.04 60.24 11.69
CA ASP A 496 14.15 60.58 12.57
C ASP A 496 13.56 61.06 13.91
N SER A 497 13.81 60.27 14.95
CA SER A 497 13.22 60.45 16.27
C SER A 497 13.83 61.60 17.06
N THR A 498 15.00 62.13 16.67
CA THR A 498 15.73 63.15 17.45
C THR A 498 16.23 64.29 16.57
N ALA A 499 15.75 65.51 16.81
CA ALA A 499 16.23 66.68 16.09
C ALA A 499 17.73 66.96 16.32
N GLY A 500 18.49 67.21 15.25
CA GLY A 500 19.87 67.68 15.26
C GLY A 500 20.79 66.98 14.26
N THR A 501 20.54 65.70 13.95
CA THR A 501 21.33 64.91 13.00
C THR A 501 20.56 64.79 11.69
N ARG A 502 21.05 65.39 10.60
CA ARG A 502 20.32 65.32 9.33
C ARG A 502 20.63 64.03 8.57
N GLY A 503 19.57 63.43 8.02
CA GLY A 503 19.64 62.30 7.11
C GLY A 503 19.39 62.65 5.65
N THR A 504 20.02 61.93 4.72
CA THR A 504 19.72 62.02 3.28
C THR A 504 19.87 60.68 2.57
N PHE A 505 19.18 60.48 1.46
CA PHE A 505 19.48 59.42 0.48
C PHE A 505 19.30 59.96 -0.94
N THR A 506 19.92 59.32 -1.94
CA THR A 506 19.96 59.82 -3.33
C THR A 506 19.03 59.06 -4.29
N GLY A 507 18.47 57.94 -3.84
CA GLY A 507 17.53 57.11 -4.58
C GLY A 507 17.04 55.97 -3.71
N ALA A 508 15.88 55.42 -4.04
CA ALA A 508 15.33 54.27 -3.35
C ALA A 508 14.65 53.34 -4.34
N SER A 509 14.75 52.03 -4.12
CA SER A 509 13.92 51.07 -4.83
C SER A 509 13.42 49.96 -3.93
N LEU A 510 12.18 49.56 -4.18
CA LEU A 510 11.50 48.47 -3.52
C LEU A 510 11.37 47.32 -4.53
N THR A 511 11.80 46.13 -4.15
CA THR A 511 11.74 44.93 -5.00
C THR A 511 11.10 43.79 -4.23
N ALA A 512 10.01 43.26 -4.79
CA ALA A 512 9.42 42.00 -4.35
C ALA A 512 10.07 40.86 -5.12
N PHE A 513 10.51 39.82 -4.42
CA PHE A 513 11.00 38.56 -4.96
C PHE A 513 10.09 37.43 -4.51
N GLY A 514 9.90 36.42 -5.37
CA GLY A 514 9.17 35.23 -4.99
C GLY A 514 8.71 34.39 -6.19
N ALA A 515 7.65 33.62 -5.97
CA ALA A 515 7.06 32.78 -6.99
C ALA A 515 6.25 33.61 -8.00
N ARG A 516 6.13 33.10 -9.21
CA ARG A 516 5.20 33.69 -10.18
C ARG A 516 3.78 33.38 -9.71
N GLN A 517 2.96 34.42 -9.62
CA GLN A 517 1.53 34.27 -9.37
C GLN A 517 0.90 33.44 -10.48
N THR A 518 0.24 32.35 -10.08
CA THR A 518 -0.56 31.46 -10.92
C THR A 518 -1.98 31.42 -10.39
N ALA A 519 -2.85 30.81 -11.17
CA ALA A 519 -4.20 30.50 -10.73
C ALA A 519 -4.24 29.18 -9.93
N ASP A 520 -3.15 28.41 -9.94
CA ASP A 520 -2.95 27.24 -9.09
C ASP A 520 -2.46 27.70 -7.70
N ASP A 521 -3.32 27.62 -6.69
CA ASP A 521 -3.06 28.06 -5.32
C ASP A 521 -2.60 26.93 -4.38
N LEU A 522 -1.86 27.31 -3.33
CA LEU A 522 -1.52 26.44 -2.21
C LEU A 522 -2.07 27.01 -0.89
N TYR A 523 -2.99 26.29 -0.26
CA TYR A 523 -3.52 26.56 1.07
C TYR A 523 -2.91 25.61 2.10
N VAL A 524 -2.19 26.15 3.10
CA VAL A 524 -1.56 25.33 4.15
C VAL A 524 -2.35 25.42 5.44
N PHE A 525 -2.64 24.25 6.02
CA PHE A 525 -3.23 24.14 7.35
C PHE A 525 -2.28 23.43 8.32
N THR A 526 -2.18 23.95 9.53
CA THR A 526 -1.40 23.38 10.63
C THR A 526 -2.26 23.23 11.87
N ASP A 527 -1.73 22.59 12.92
CA ASP A 527 -2.41 22.51 14.22
C ASP A 527 -2.77 23.90 14.81
N GLU A 528 -2.11 24.98 14.37
CA GLU A 528 -2.43 26.35 14.79
C GLU A 528 -3.79 26.85 14.26
N PHE A 529 -4.36 26.21 13.23
CA PHE A 529 -5.75 26.46 12.87
C PHE A 529 -6.70 26.19 14.05
N GLY A 530 -6.36 25.25 14.94
CA GLY A 530 -7.07 25.01 16.19
C GLY A 530 -7.18 26.25 17.11
N LEU A 531 -6.19 27.14 17.03
CA LEU A 531 -6.09 28.38 17.83
C LEU A 531 -6.78 29.56 17.14
N TYR A 532 -6.59 29.72 15.83
CA TYR A 532 -6.98 30.93 15.09
C TYR A 532 -8.15 30.75 14.12
N GLY A 533 -8.55 29.51 13.84
CA GLY A 533 -9.61 29.15 12.89
C GLY A 533 -11.00 29.59 13.36
N ALA A 534 -11.38 30.82 13.00
CA ALA A 534 -12.69 31.40 13.26
C ALA A 534 -12.98 32.56 12.29
N GLY A 535 -14.26 32.92 12.15
CA GLY A 535 -14.67 34.07 11.35
C GLY A 535 -14.25 33.92 9.89
N ALA A 536 -13.59 34.95 9.34
CA ALA A 536 -13.14 34.95 7.94
C ALA A 536 -12.15 33.80 7.63
N ARG A 537 -11.34 33.37 8.61
CA ARG A 537 -10.40 32.25 8.45
C ARG A 537 -11.08 30.88 8.32
N ALA A 538 -12.36 30.79 8.69
CA ALA A 538 -13.12 29.55 8.61
C ALA A 538 -13.85 29.39 7.27
N THR A 539 -13.54 30.22 6.27
CA THR A 539 -14.13 30.13 4.93
C THR A 539 -13.04 30.22 3.87
N MET A 540 -12.85 29.15 3.13
CA MET A 540 -11.97 29.14 1.96
C MET A 540 -12.68 29.74 0.75
N ARG A 541 -11.91 30.43 -0.06
CA ARG A 541 -12.34 31.17 -1.24
C ARG A 541 -11.23 31.08 -2.26
N ASP A 542 -11.53 30.42 -3.36
CA ASP A 542 -10.83 30.61 -4.60
C ASP A 542 -11.86 31.20 -5.59
N ALA A 543 -11.42 32.10 -6.44
CA ALA A 543 -12.24 32.71 -7.48
C ALA A 543 -11.49 32.92 -8.80
N ASP A 544 -10.22 32.54 -8.89
CA ASP A 544 -9.46 32.62 -10.14
C ASP A 544 -9.33 31.28 -10.87
N GLY A 545 -9.63 30.17 -10.17
CA GLY A 545 -9.72 28.81 -10.68
C GLY A 545 -8.34 28.27 -11.09
N GLY A 546 -8.13 26.97 -11.11
CA GLY A 546 -6.78 26.45 -11.34
C GLY A 546 -6.75 24.98 -11.01
N ILE A 547 -5.58 24.48 -10.63
CA ILE A 547 -5.44 23.24 -9.89
C ILE A 547 -4.97 23.58 -8.48
N ASP A 548 -5.90 23.60 -7.54
CA ASP A 548 -5.66 24.11 -6.21
C ASP A 548 -5.35 23.00 -5.22
N THR A 549 -4.40 23.28 -4.33
CA THR A 549 -3.92 22.32 -3.35
C THR A 549 -4.17 22.81 -1.93
N LEU A 550 -4.91 22.00 -1.16
CA LEU A 550 -4.98 22.15 0.29
C LEU A 550 -4.03 21.15 0.95
N ASN A 551 -2.99 21.65 1.60
CA ASN A 551 -2.02 20.83 2.31
C ASN A 551 -2.20 20.97 3.83
N ALA A 552 -2.69 19.91 4.46
CA ALA A 552 -2.89 19.79 5.90
C ALA A 552 -1.98 18.74 6.55
N SER A 553 -0.88 18.34 5.88
CA SER A 553 0.03 17.31 6.40
C SER A 553 0.61 17.56 7.81
N PRO A 554 0.76 18.81 8.30
CA PRO A 554 1.15 19.03 9.69
C PRO A 554 0.08 18.77 10.74
N VAL A 555 -1.17 18.57 10.35
CA VAL A 555 -2.28 18.44 11.30
C VAL A 555 -2.23 17.06 11.97
N THR A 556 -2.31 17.03 13.29
CA THR A 556 -2.22 15.76 14.07
C THR A 556 -3.56 15.13 14.39
N LYS A 557 -4.64 15.87 14.20
CA LYS A 557 -5.99 15.43 14.54
C LYS A 557 -6.70 14.99 13.29
N ASN A 558 -7.59 14.01 13.45
CA ASN A 558 -8.53 13.56 12.45
C ASN A 558 -9.23 14.75 11.77
N ILE A 559 -9.13 14.76 10.45
CA ILE A 559 -9.74 15.68 9.51
C ILE A 559 -10.99 14.99 8.96
N VAL A 560 -12.07 15.75 8.85
CA VAL A 560 -13.24 15.31 8.08
C VAL A 560 -13.54 16.43 7.13
N PHE A 561 -13.31 16.24 5.84
CA PHE A 561 -13.35 17.33 4.88
C PHE A 561 -13.94 16.91 3.53
N ASP A 562 -14.90 17.70 3.06
CA ASP A 562 -15.51 17.58 1.74
C ASP A 562 -15.07 18.75 0.87
N LEU A 563 -14.41 18.48 -0.26
CA LEU A 563 -13.85 19.50 -1.14
C LEU A 563 -14.91 20.48 -1.69
N SER A 564 -16.20 20.11 -1.68
CA SER A 564 -17.29 20.96 -2.15
C SER A 564 -17.98 21.81 -1.06
N SER A 565 -17.85 21.43 0.21
CA SER A 565 -18.64 22.07 1.29
C SER A 565 -17.85 22.40 2.56
N GLY A 566 -16.66 21.85 2.70
CA GLY A 566 -15.80 21.98 3.86
C GLY A 566 -16.01 20.87 4.90
N GLY A 567 -15.67 21.16 6.15
CA GLY A 567 -15.69 20.20 7.23
C GLY A 567 -14.94 20.68 8.46
N THR A 568 -14.08 19.84 9.03
CA THR A 568 -13.29 20.13 10.22
C THR A 568 -11.81 19.82 9.99
N ILE A 569 -10.94 20.81 10.27
CA ILE A 569 -9.48 20.67 10.27
C ILE A 569 -8.96 21.12 11.64
N ALA A 570 -7.99 20.40 12.23
CA ALA A 570 -7.43 20.69 13.56
C ALA A 570 -8.47 20.85 14.70
N GLY A 571 -9.67 20.28 14.52
CA GLY A 571 -10.81 20.41 15.44
C GLY A 571 -11.62 21.70 15.31
N ARG A 572 -11.46 22.46 14.21
CA ARG A 572 -12.22 23.67 13.89
C ARG A 572 -12.96 23.52 12.57
N ALA A 573 -14.19 24.04 12.54
CA ALA A 573 -14.99 24.05 11.33
C ALA A 573 -14.39 24.99 10.28
N VAL A 574 -14.37 24.54 9.04
CA VAL A 574 -13.97 25.27 7.84
C VAL A 574 -15.01 25.01 6.76
N SER A 575 -15.38 26.04 6.01
CA SER A 575 -16.36 25.98 4.93
C SER A 575 -15.69 26.28 3.60
N VAL A 576 -16.14 25.63 2.54
CA VAL A 576 -15.75 25.96 1.16
C VAL A 576 -16.82 26.90 0.60
N ALA A 577 -16.42 28.08 0.12
CA ALA A 577 -17.36 29.02 -0.46
C ALA A 577 -17.83 28.55 -1.85
N ALA A 578 -19.04 28.94 -2.24
CA ALA A 578 -19.53 28.65 -3.59
C ALA A 578 -18.61 29.31 -4.65
N GLY A 579 -18.20 28.51 -5.63
CA GLY A 579 -17.28 28.93 -6.70
C GLY A 579 -15.81 28.67 -6.40
N THR A 580 -15.46 28.16 -5.21
CA THR A 580 -14.15 27.56 -4.93
C THR A 580 -14.13 26.16 -5.51
N ASP A 581 -13.19 25.90 -6.40
CA ASP A 581 -12.86 24.55 -6.85
C ASP A 581 -11.56 24.13 -6.13
N LEU A 582 -11.46 22.85 -5.75
CA LEU A 582 -10.28 22.28 -5.09
C LEU A 582 -10.06 20.92 -5.72
N GLU A 583 -8.84 20.63 -6.14
CA GLU A 583 -8.52 19.38 -6.82
C GLU A 583 -7.67 18.48 -5.94
N ASN A 584 -6.69 19.06 -5.24
CA ASN A 584 -5.73 18.31 -4.46
C ASN A 584 -5.93 18.53 -2.95
N PHE A 585 -5.95 17.44 -2.19
CA PHE A 585 -6.02 17.48 -0.73
C PHE A 585 -4.97 16.54 -0.13
N VAL A 586 -4.13 17.09 0.74
CA VAL A 586 -3.17 16.32 1.53
C VAL A 586 -3.60 16.34 2.99
N ALA A 587 -3.94 15.18 3.55
CA ALA A 587 -4.35 15.02 4.93
C ALA A 587 -3.14 14.74 5.85
N GLY A 588 -3.41 14.53 7.14
CA GLY A 588 -2.46 14.66 8.25
C GLY A 588 -1.92 13.34 8.83
N ASP A 589 -1.63 13.36 10.13
CA ASP A 589 -1.17 12.18 10.89
C ASP A 589 -2.33 11.43 11.62
N GLY A 590 -3.59 11.78 11.36
CA GLY A 590 -4.76 11.21 12.06
C GLY A 590 -5.66 10.40 11.13
N ASP A 591 -6.61 9.64 11.68
CA ASP A 591 -7.56 8.86 10.86
C ASP A 591 -8.56 9.82 10.17
N ASP A 592 -8.25 10.16 8.93
CA ASP A 592 -8.85 11.24 8.17
C ASP A 592 -9.96 10.71 7.26
N ARG A 593 -10.99 11.52 7.04
CA ARG A 593 -12.07 11.23 6.09
C ARG A 593 -12.15 12.34 5.07
N ILE A 594 -11.66 12.08 3.87
CA ILE A 594 -11.60 13.04 2.78
C ILE A 594 -12.59 12.64 1.69
N THR A 595 -13.39 13.61 1.25
CA THR A 595 -14.33 13.42 0.16
C THR A 595 -14.07 14.45 -0.93
N GLY A 596 -13.78 13.99 -2.14
CA GLY A 596 -13.56 14.77 -3.36
C GLY A 596 -14.80 15.52 -3.82
N ASN A 597 -14.76 16.09 -5.02
CA ASN A 597 -15.88 16.80 -5.65
C ASN A 597 -16.17 16.17 -7.02
N ALA A 598 -16.63 16.95 -8.02
CA ALA A 598 -16.93 16.39 -9.34
C ALA A 598 -15.75 16.53 -10.33
N ALA A 599 -14.65 17.16 -9.91
CA ALA A 599 -13.43 17.32 -10.69
C ALA A 599 -12.56 16.06 -10.59
N ASP A 600 -11.47 16.02 -11.36
CA ASP A 600 -10.43 15.00 -11.22
C ASP A 600 -9.61 15.35 -9.96
N ASN A 601 -9.78 14.61 -8.86
CA ASN A 601 -9.15 14.92 -7.57
C ASN A 601 -7.87 14.12 -7.29
N HIS A 602 -6.93 14.70 -6.54
CA HIS A 602 -5.80 14.00 -5.93
C HIS A 602 -5.91 14.05 -4.41
N LEU A 603 -6.26 12.93 -3.79
CA LEU A 603 -6.46 12.83 -2.33
C LEU A 603 -5.36 11.96 -1.72
N LEU A 604 -4.60 12.52 -0.78
CA LEU A 604 -3.59 11.81 -0.01
C LEU A 604 -4.03 11.75 1.45
N GLY A 605 -4.20 10.54 1.99
CA GLY A 605 -4.57 10.27 3.40
C GLY A 605 -3.42 10.58 4.34
N GLY A 606 -2.23 10.05 4.07
CA GLY A 606 -1.04 10.34 4.86
C GLY A 606 -0.79 9.23 5.88
N ARG A 607 -0.87 9.53 7.18
CA ARG A 607 -0.74 8.50 8.22
C ARG A 607 -2.05 8.41 8.99
N GLY A 608 -2.44 7.21 9.39
CA GLY A 608 -3.72 6.96 10.06
C GLY A 608 -4.55 5.96 9.26
N ASP A 609 -5.64 5.47 9.84
CA ASP A 609 -6.58 4.61 9.10
C ASP A 609 -7.60 5.51 8.35
N ASP A 610 -7.30 5.86 7.09
CA ASP A 610 -7.99 6.91 6.36
C ASP A 610 -9.19 6.40 5.54
N VAL A 611 -10.13 7.31 5.23
CA VAL A 611 -11.25 7.03 4.33
C VAL A 611 -11.27 8.05 3.19
N LEU A 612 -11.02 7.57 1.98
CA LEU A 612 -10.92 8.38 0.78
C LEU A 612 -12.09 8.08 -0.18
N ASP A 613 -12.87 9.11 -0.50
CA ASP A 613 -13.99 9.05 -1.44
C ASP A 613 -13.78 10.07 -2.55
N GLY A 614 -13.30 9.62 -3.72
CA GLY A 614 -13.02 10.49 -4.86
C GLY A 614 -14.25 11.08 -5.53
N ARG A 615 -15.45 10.52 -5.28
CA ARG A 615 -16.68 10.79 -6.06
C ARG A 615 -16.45 10.59 -7.57
N SER A 616 -17.35 11.11 -8.41
CA SER A 616 -17.16 11.04 -9.86
C SER A 616 -15.92 11.80 -10.31
N GLY A 617 -15.23 11.30 -11.33
CA GLY A 617 -14.06 11.97 -11.88
C GLY A 617 -13.01 10.93 -12.29
N ARG A 618 -11.86 11.39 -12.75
CA ARG A 618 -10.64 10.57 -12.76
C ARG A 618 -9.79 10.91 -11.55
N ASN A 619 -9.93 10.17 -10.46
CA ASN A 619 -9.27 10.52 -9.21
C ASN A 619 -7.97 9.75 -9.01
N TRP A 620 -7.06 10.33 -8.24
CA TRP A 620 -5.92 9.64 -7.66
C TRP A 620 -6.06 9.66 -6.15
N LEU A 621 -6.23 8.48 -5.55
CA LEU A 621 -6.41 8.27 -4.13
C LEU A 621 -5.19 7.52 -3.59
N GLU A 622 -4.49 8.09 -2.63
CA GLU A 622 -3.33 7.49 -1.96
C GLU A 622 -3.63 7.40 -0.46
N GLY A 623 -3.69 6.19 0.08
CA GLY A 623 -3.96 5.93 1.50
C GLY A 623 -2.79 6.39 2.36
N GLY A 624 -1.65 5.72 2.18
CA GLY A 624 -0.40 6.08 2.86
C GLY A 624 -0.04 5.01 3.87
N ALA A 625 0.09 5.36 5.15
CA ALA A 625 0.40 4.41 6.20
C ALA A 625 -0.79 4.22 7.14
N GLY A 626 -1.29 3.00 7.25
CA GLY A 626 -2.50 2.66 8.02
C GLY A 626 -3.38 1.70 7.24
N ASN A 627 -4.54 1.33 7.79
CA ASN A 627 -5.50 0.49 7.09
C ASN A 627 -6.58 1.37 6.45
N ASP A 628 -6.41 1.65 5.17
CA ASP A 628 -7.17 2.67 4.47
C ASP A 628 -8.41 2.09 3.76
N LEU A 629 -9.44 2.92 3.65
CA LEU A 629 -10.70 2.59 3.00
C LEU A 629 -10.96 3.51 1.81
N PHE A 630 -10.91 2.94 0.61
CA PHE A 630 -11.25 3.60 -0.64
C PHE A 630 -12.71 3.35 -0.99
N VAL A 631 -13.52 4.42 -1.02
CA VAL A 631 -14.89 4.37 -1.51
C VAL A 631 -14.86 4.61 -3.00
N ALA A 632 -15.01 3.54 -3.78
CA ALA A 632 -14.83 3.58 -5.22
C ALA A 632 -16.02 4.19 -5.94
N SER A 633 -15.74 5.15 -6.82
CA SER A 633 -16.71 5.73 -7.74
C SER A 633 -16.00 6.53 -8.81
N GLY A 634 -16.46 6.47 -10.06
CA GLY A 634 -15.77 7.17 -11.14
C GLY A 634 -14.71 6.29 -11.80
N ILE A 635 -13.59 6.88 -12.19
CA ILE A 635 -12.43 6.17 -12.77
C ILE A 635 -11.22 6.48 -11.89
N ASP A 636 -10.84 5.58 -11.02
CA ASP A 636 -9.90 5.90 -9.95
C ASP A 636 -8.56 5.19 -10.14
N ARG A 637 -7.48 5.89 -9.77
CA ARG A 637 -6.22 5.26 -9.39
C ARG A 637 -6.18 5.22 -7.87
N MET A 638 -6.13 4.03 -7.30
CA MET A 638 -6.05 3.81 -5.85
C MET A 638 -4.72 3.14 -5.50
N ASP A 639 -4.04 3.69 -4.51
CA ASP A 639 -2.81 3.15 -3.94
C ASP A 639 -2.96 3.06 -2.42
N GLY A 640 -3.05 1.84 -1.88
CA GLY A 640 -3.23 1.64 -0.43
C GLY A 640 -2.02 2.10 0.37
N GLY A 641 -0.83 1.66 -0.03
CA GLY A 641 0.41 1.99 0.64
C GLY A 641 0.79 0.92 1.66
N ASP A 642 1.17 1.33 2.87
CA ASP A 642 1.60 0.46 3.95
C ASP A 642 0.41 0.15 4.88
N GLY A 643 -0.08 -1.09 4.87
CA GLY A 643 -1.10 -1.52 5.81
C GLY A 643 -1.95 -2.67 5.29
N PHE A 644 -3.20 -2.75 5.75
CA PHE A 644 -4.22 -3.64 5.21
C PHE A 644 -5.36 -2.79 4.63
N ASP A 645 -5.36 -2.64 3.32
CA ASP A 645 -6.19 -1.65 2.66
C ASP A 645 -7.42 -2.28 2.00
N THR A 646 -8.52 -1.52 1.98
CA THR A 646 -9.82 -1.98 1.48
C THR A 646 -10.34 -1.05 0.39
N ALA A 647 -10.62 -1.58 -0.79
CA ALA A 647 -11.42 -0.91 -1.81
C ALA A 647 -12.86 -1.43 -1.81
N THR A 648 -13.84 -0.52 -1.78
CA THR A 648 -15.26 -0.88 -1.68
C THR A 648 -16.13 -0.20 -2.73
N TRP A 649 -16.97 -1.00 -3.38
CA TRP A 649 -18.01 -0.56 -4.32
C TRP A 649 -19.42 -0.85 -3.79
N ARG A 650 -19.60 -0.98 -2.47
CA ARG A 650 -20.93 -1.22 -1.87
C ARG A 650 -22.03 -0.26 -2.35
N ASN A 651 -21.66 0.95 -2.79
CA ASN A 651 -22.59 1.98 -3.29
C ASN A 651 -22.67 2.07 -4.82
N ALA A 652 -22.03 1.16 -5.55
CA ALA A 652 -22.04 1.17 -7.00
C ALA A 652 -23.45 0.94 -7.57
N ALA A 653 -23.78 1.65 -8.64
CA ALA A 653 -25.11 1.62 -9.25
C ALA A 653 -25.34 0.46 -10.24
N SER A 654 -24.30 -0.35 -10.49
CA SER A 654 -24.33 -1.51 -11.40
C SER A 654 -23.27 -2.53 -11.01
N ARG A 655 -23.34 -3.72 -11.61
CA ARG A 655 -22.30 -4.75 -11.44
C ARG A 655 -20.92 -4.24 -11.81
N MET A 656 -19.90 -4.80 -11.19
CA MET A 656 -18.49 -4.63 -11.54
C MET A 656 -17.91 -5.89 -12.17
N VAL A 657 -16.86 -5.69 -12.95
CA VAL A 657 -15.88 -6.72 -13.27
C VAL A 657 -14.54 -6.16 -12.86
N LEU A 658 -13.90 -6.76 -11.85
CA LEU A 658 -12.59 -6.35 -11.34
C LEU A 658 -11.61 -7.51 -11.54
N ASP A 659 -10.56 -7.30 -12.32
CA ASP A 659 -9.51 -8.27 -12.57
C ASP A 659 -8.17 -7.70 -12.10
N MET A 660 -7.72 -8.12 -10.92
CA MET A 660 -6.46 -7.67 -10.34
C MET A 660 -5.23 -8.29 -11.01
N THR A 661 -5.42 -9.32 -11.83
CA THR A 661 -4.35 -9.95 -12.62
C THR A 661 -4.15 -9.26 -13.97
N ASP A 662 -5.20 -8.66 -14.51
CA ASP A 662 -5.19 -7.81 -15.72
C ASP A 662 -6.23 -6.68 -15.61
N GLN A 663 -5.82 -5.59 -14.96
CA GLN A 663 -6.69 -4.43 -14.70
C GLN A 663 -7.16 -3.71 -15.97
N ALA A 664 -6.62 -4.04 -17.16
CA ALA A 664 -7.17 -3.55 -18.43
C ALA A 664 -8.55 -4.16 -18.76
N ARG A 665 -8.93 -5.25 -18.10
CA ARG A 665 -10.22 -5.93 -18.23
C ARG A 665 -11.29 -5.40 -17.29
N ASN A 666 -10.94 -4.48 -16.39
CA ASN A 666 -11.88 -3.87 -15.46
C ASN A 666 -13.04 -3.22 -16.22
N ALA A 667 -14.28 -3.53 -15.82
CA ALA A 667 -15.50 -3.10 -16.51
C ALA A 667 -16.67 -2.85 -15.55
N GLY A 668 -17.79 -2.36 -16.09
CA GLY A 668 -18.94 -1.98 -15.29
C GLY A 668 -18.61 -0.82 -14.35
N SER A 669 -18.95 -0.95 -13.07
CA SER A 669 -18.64 0.08 -12.07
C SER A 669 -17.15 0.21 -11.71
N ALA A 670 -16.31 -0.75 -12.12
CA ALA A 670 -14.86 -0.68 -11.96
C ALA A 670 -14.12 -0.22 -13.25
N ALA A 671 -14.87 0.20 -14.28
CA ALA A 671 -14.31 0.43 -15.61
C ALA A 671 -13.24 1.54 -15.63
N GLY A 672 -12.00 1.14 -15.91
CA GLY A 672 -10.86 2.06 -15.98
C GLY A 672 -10.12 2.25 -14.65
N ASP A 673 -10.62 1.66 -13.56
CA ASP A 673 -9.98 1.74 -12.25
C ASP A 673 -8.64 0.99 -12.24
N ARG A 674 -7.69 1.51 -11.48
CA ARG A 674 -6.37 0.92 -11.26
C ARG A 674 -6.02 0.88 -9.79
N LEU A 675 -5.71 -0.29 -9.27
CA LEU A 675 -5.49 -0.54 -7.84
C LEU A 675 -4.10 -1.11 -7.60
N THR A 676 -3.40 -0.58 -6.59
CA THR A 676 -2.13 -1.11 -6.06
C THR A 676 -2.16 -1.12 -4.55
N GLY A 677 -1.49 -2.11 -3.93
CA GLY A 677 -1.42 -2.22 -2.46
C GLY A 677 -2.80 -2.34 -1.81
N ILE A 678 -3.71 -3.13 -2.38
CA ILE A 678 -5.04 -3.37 -1.80
C ILE A 678 -5.15 -4.85 -1.41
N GLU A 679 -5.44 -5.13 -0.15
CA GLU A 679 -5.56 -6.49 0.37
C GLU A 679 -7.01 -6.98 0.41
N LYS A 680 -7.99 -6.07 0.48
CA LYS A 680 -9.41 -6.40 0.54
C LYS A 680 -10.23 -5.70 -0.53
N ILE A 681 -11.04 -6.47 -1.24
CA ILE A 681 -12.07 -5.98 -2.15
C ILE A 681 -13.46 -6.26 -1.57
N VAL A 682 -14.33 -5.26 -1.67
CA VAL A 682 -15.75 -5.40 -1.39
C VAL A 682 -16.57 -4.97 -2.61
N GLY A 683 -17.34 -5.90 -3.14
CA GLY A 683 -18.24 -5.71 -4.27
C GLY A 683 -19.49 -4.90 -3.94
N SER A 684 -20.38 -4.87 -4.92
CA SER A 684 -21.61 -4.10 -4.97
C SER A 684 -22.82 -4.92 -4.46
N ALA A 685 -24.03 -4.45 -4.76
CA ALA A 685 -25.27 -5.19 -4.51
C ALA A 685 -25.82 -5.85 -5.78
N HIS A 686 -24.94 -6.07 -6.77
CA HIS A 686 -25.24 -6.65 -8.07
C HIS A 686 -24.28 -7.81 -8.35
N GLY A 687 -24.67 -8.73 -9.24
CA GLY A 687 -23.84 -9.90 -9.58
C GLY A 687 -22.52 -9.52 -10.22
N ASP A 688 -21.46 -9.55 -9.42
CA ASP A 688 -20.12 -9.06 -9.67
C ASP A 688 -19.18 -10.18 -10.11
N GLU A 689 -18.13 -9.83 -10.84
CA GLU A 689 -17.06 -10.76 -11.20
C GLU A 689 -15.74 -10.21 -10.67
N ILE A 690 -15.13 -10.89 -9.69
CA ILE A 690 -13.95 -10.40 -8.98
C ILE A 690 -12.84 -11.45 -9.06
N HIS A 691 -11.77 -11.13 -9.78
CA HIS A 691 -10.55 -11.92 -9.82
C HIS A 691 -9.52 -11.30 -8.89
N ALA A 692 -9.27 -11.99 -7.77
CA ALA A 692 -8.22 -11.64 -6.84
C ALA A 692 -6.83 -11.76 -7.52
N GLY A 693 -5.87 -11.01 -6.98
CA GLY A 693 -4.54 -10.89 -7.55
C GLY A 693 -3.83 -9.67 -6.97
N GLY A 694 -2.56 -9.48 -7.31
CA GLY A 694 -1.83 -8.26 -6.95
C GLY A 694 -1.71 -7.97 -5.44
N GLY A 695 -1.89 -8.98 -4.57
CA GLY A 695 -1.87 -8.82 -3.10
C GLY A 695 -3.24 -8.96 -2.43
N VAL A 696 -4.34 -8.95 -3.19
CA VAL A 696 -5.70 -9.13 -2.65
C VAL A 696 -5.84 -10.51 -2.00
N SER A 697 -6.08 -10.53 -0.70
CA SER A 697 -6.23 -11.74 0.12
C SER A 697 -7.65 -11.93 0.67
N GLN A 698 -8.51 -10.91 0.60
CA GLN A 698 -9.91 -10.97 1.00
C GLN A 698 -10.83 -10.40 -0.08
N VAL A 699 -11.87 -11.15 -0.43
CA VAL A 699 -12.91 -10.72 -1.37
C VAL A 699 -14.28 -10.96 -0.74
N GLU A 700 -15.12 -9.93 -0.74
CA GLU A 700 -16.54 -9.98 -0.37
C GLU A 700 -17.37 -9.58 -1.60
N GLY A 701 -18.15 -10.49 -2.18
CA GLY A 701 -18.98 -10.22 -3.38
C GLY A 701 -20.09 -9.20 -3.09
N GLY A 702 -20.77 -9.39 -1.96
CA GLY A 702 -21.74 -8.42 -1.44
C GLY A 702 -23.16 -8.95 -1.61
N GLY A 703 -23.92 -8.39 -2.54
CA GLY A 703 -25.23 -8.96 -2.89
C GLY A 703 -25.35 -9.12 -4.40
N GLY A 704 -26.26 -9.98 -4.84
CA GLY A 704 -26.28 -10.42 -6.23
C GLY A 704 -25.60 -11.78 -6.37
N ASN A 705 -25.62 -12.33 -7.58
CA ASN A 705 -25.01 -13.62 -7.86
C ASN A 705 -23.59 -13.36 -8.37
N ASP A 706 -22.62 -13.55 -7.50
CA ASP A 706 -21.24 -13.13 -7.69
C ASP A 706 -20.37 -14.30 -8.15
N ALA A 707 -19.34 -13.99 -8.94
CA ALA A 707 -18.30 -14.93 -9.35
C ALA A 707 -16.95 -14.47 -8.79
N LEU A 708 -16.43 -15.21 -7.82
CA LEU A 708 -15.23 -14.85 -7.06
C LEU A 708 -14.09 -15.82 -7.39
N PHE A 709 -12.95 -15.29 -7.85
CA PHE A 709 -11.79 -16.08 -8.23
C PHE A 709 -10.60 -15.73 -7.32
N GLY A 710 -10.10 -16.71 -6.57
CA GLY A 710 -8.98 -16.59 -5.62
C GLY A 710 -7.64 -17.12 -6.18
N GLU A 711 -7.56 -17.40 -7.47
CA GLU A 711 -6.42 -18.08 -8.08
C GLU A 711 -5.09 -17.34 -7.87
N GLY A 712 -4.03 -18.09 -7.58
CA GLY A 712 -2.70 -17.51 -7.37
C GLY A 712 -2.51 -16.82 -6.02
N VAL A 713 -3.52 -16.84 -5.14
CA VAL A 713 -3.48 -16.29 -3.78
C VAL A 713 -3.54 -17.42 -2.75
N VAL A 714 -2.49 -17.55 -1.94
CA VAL A 714 -2.43 -18.54 -0.86
C VAL A 714 -3.26 -18.05 0.33
N GLY A 715 -4.16 -18.90 0.85
CA GLY A 715 -4.96 -18.55 2.02
C GLY A 715 -6.01 -17.46 1.79
N ALA A 716 -6.48 -17.28 0.55
CA ALA A 716 -7.51 -16.30 0.24
C ALA A 716 -8.81 -16.56 1.03
N VAL A 717 -9.50 -15.49 1.41
CA VAL A 717 -10.85 -15.54 1.97
C VAL A 717 -11.82 -15.03 0.93
N LEU A 718 -12.69 -15.90 0.42
CA LEU A 718 -13.73 -15.58 -0.54
C LEU A 718 -15.09 -15.68 0.16
N SER A 719 -15.85 -14.59 0.19
CA SER A 719 -17.20 -14.53 0.73
C SER A 719 -18.17 -14.06 -0.34
N GLY A 720 -19.10 -14.93 -0.77
CA GLY A 720 -20.12 -14.62 -1.78
C GLY A 720 -21.04 -13.51 -1.30
N GLY A 721 -21.78 -13.78 -0.22
CA GLY A 721 -22.62 -12.79 0.43
C GLY A 721 -24.08 -13.15 0.31
N ALA A 722 -24.87 -12.40 -0.44
CA ALA A 722 -26.29 -12.68 -0.64
C ALA A 722 -26.63 -12.85 -2.11
N GLY A 723 -27.03 -14.04 -2.52
CA GLY A 723 -27.30 -14.40 -3.90
C GLY A 723 -26.82 -15.82 -4.14
N ASP A 724 -26.93 -16.29 -5.39
CA ASP A 724 -26.41 -17.62 -5.75
C ASP A 724 -25.00 -17.44 -6.32
N ASP A 725 -23.99 -17.67 -5.49
CA ASP A 725 -22.61 -17.28 -5.76
C ASP A 725 -21.76 -18.45 -6.28
N ARG A 726 -20.75 -18.13 -7.08
CA ARG A 726 -19.75 -19.08 -7.61
C ARG A 726 -18.37 -18.71 -7.08
N LEU A 727 -17.78 -19.60 -6.29
CA LEU A 727 -16.47 -19.40 -5.68
C LEU A 727 -15.44 -20.35 -6.30
N ILE A 728 -14.34 -19.80 -6.81
CA ILE A 728 -13.22 -20.54 -7.42
C ILE A 728 -11.95 -20.18 -6.65
N GLY A 729 -11.62 -20.99 -5.64
CA GLY A 729 -10.47 -20.73 -4.75
C GLY A 729 -9.10 -20.88 -5.41
N GLY A 730 -8.93 -21.83 -6.33
CA GLY A 730 -7.62 -22.22 -6.87
C GLY A 730 -6.72 -22.92 -5.85
N ALA A 731 -5.43 -23.09 -6.13
CA ALA A 731 -4.51 -23.75 -5.18
C ALA A 731 -4.11 -22.84 -4.01
N GLY A 732 -3.88 -23.41 -2.82
CA GLY A 732 -3.28 -22.68 -1.68
C GLY A 732 -4.10 -22.67 -0.38
N GLY A 733 -5.19 -23.44 -0.29
CA GLY A 733 -5.98 -23.63 0.92
C GLY A 733 -6.80 -22.39 1.26
N GLN A 734 -7.97 -22.23 0.62
CA GLN A 734 -8.81 -21.05 0.77
C GLN A 734 -9.93 -21.23 1.80
N ALA A 735 -10.35 -20.12 2.40
CA ALA A 735 -11.61 -20.07 3.13
C ALA A 735 -12.70 -19.57 2.18
N GLN A 736 -13.65 -20.43 1.84
CA GLN A 736 -14.73 -20.14 0.90
C GLN A 736 -16.08 -20.19 1.63
N ASP A 737 -16.76 -19.05 1.69
CA ASP A 737 -18.06 -18.87 2.35
C ASP A 737 -19.09 -18.38 1.33
N GLY A 738 -20.05 -19.22 0.95
CA GLY A 738 -21.09 -18.83 -0.02
C GLY A 738 -22.02 -17.75 0.54
N GLY A 739 -22.41 -17.89 1.80
CA GLY A 739 -23.29 -16.95 2.48
C GLY A 739 -24.76 -17.35 2.37
N VAL A 740 -25.59 -16.48 1.81
CA VAL A 740 -27.05 -16.66 1.72
C VAL A 740 -27.45 -16.84 0.26
N GLY A 741 -27.82 -18.06 -0.10
CA GLY A 741 -28.43 -18.37 -1.38
C GLY A 741 -28.18 -19.83 -1.72
N PHE A 742 -28.02 -20.12 -3.00
CA PHE A 742 -27.53 -21.40 -3.49
C PHE A 742 -26.13 -21.23 -4.04
N ASP A 743 -25.13 -21.64 -3.27
CA ASP A 743 -23.74 -21.32 -3.55
C ASP A 743 -22.96 -22.53 -4.06
N VAL A 744 -22.08 -22.28 -5.04
CA VAL A 744 -21.28 -23.29 -5.74
C VAL A 744 -19.81 -23.04 -5.49
N VAL A 745 -19.10 -24.02 -4.93
CA VAL A 745 -17.64 -24.07 -5.05
C VAL A 745 -17.23 -24.78 -6.33
N SER A 746 -16.34 -24.20 -7.11
CA SER A 746 -15.96 -24.70 -8.44
C SER A 746 -14.45 -24.90 -8.56
N TYR A 747 -14.08 -26.04 -9.12
CA TYR A 747 -12.73 -26.43 -9.48
C TYR A 747 -12.53 -26.52 -11.00
N GLU A 748 -13.37 -25.83 -11.79
CA GLU A 748 -13.35 -25.89 -13.27
C GLU A 748 -11.99 -25.51 -13.90
N THR A 749 -11.22 -24.70 -13.19
CA THR A 749 -9.92 -24.17 -13.61
C THR A 749 -8.76 -24.98 -13.06
N ALA A 750 -9.03 -26.01 -12.24
CA ALA A 750 -8.00 -26.82 -11.63
C ALA A 750 -7.09 -27.44 -12.67
N SER A 751 -5.80 -27.50 -12.36
CA SER A 751 -4.77 -27.98 -13.32
C SER A 751 -4.54 -29.50 -13.28
N ALA A 752 -5.19 -30.20 -12.35
CA ALA A 752 -5.20 -31.64 -12.18
C ALA A 752 -6.47 -32.06 -11.40
N GLY A 753 -6.72 -33.38 -11.32
CA GLY A 753 -7.85 -33.92 -10.56
C GLY A 753 -7.78 -33.53 -9.08
N VAL A 754 -8.93 -33.18 -8.52
CA VAL A 754 -9.11 -32.77 -7.13
C VAL A 754 -9.78 -33.85 -6.30
N THR A 755 -9.53 -33.83 -4.99
CA THR A 755 -10.41 -34.51 -4.04
C THR A 755 -11.08 -33.47 -3.19
N VAL A 756 -12.42 -33.49 -3.14
CA VAL A 756 -13.23 -32.56 -2.32
C VAL A 756 -14.11 -33.40 -1.39
N ASP A 757 -13.88 -33.30 -0.08
CA ASP A 757 -14.61 -34.05 0.94
C ASP A 757 -15.24 -33.07 1.95
N PHE A 758 -16.55 -32.87 1.84
CA PHE A 758 -17.31 -31.99 2.73
C PHE A 758 -17.57 -32.62 4.12
N GLY A 759 -17.33 -33.92 4.29
CA GLY A 759 -17.56 -34.65 5.53
C GLY A 759 -16.33 -34.73 6.44
N VAL A 760 -15.12 -34.62 5.88
CA VAL A 760 -13.86 -34.80 6.61
C VAL A 760 -12.85 -33.72 6.27
N VAL A 761 -12.65 -32.80 7.19
CA VAL A 761 -11.62 -31.77 7.11
C VAL A 761 -10.23 -32.40 6.92
N GLY A 762 -9.46 -31.90 5.95
CA GLY A 762 -8.09 -32.30 5.69
C GLY A 762 -7.92 -33.49 4.73
N ARG A 763 -9.00 -33.98 4.13
CA ARG A 763 -8.94 -34.95 3.02
C ARG A 763 -8.90 -34.31 1.64
N ASN A 764 -9.10 -33.00 1.54
CA ASN A 764 -9.04 -32.33 0.26
C ASN A 764 -7.62 -32.40 -0.33
N LEU A 765 -7.53 -32.65 -1.64
CA LEU A 765 -6.26 -32.79 -2.39
C LEU A 765 -6.33 -32.03 -3.70
N GLY A 766 -5.17 -31.84 -4.34
CA GLY A 766 -5.06 -31.01 -5.54
C GLY A 766 -5.22 -29.53 -5.18
N ASP A 767 -5.93 -28.79 -6.02
CA ASP A 767 -6.19 -27.36 -5.77
C ASP A 767 -7.10 -27.14 -4.55
N ALA A 768 -7.95 -28.12 -4.21
CA ALA A 768 -8.77 -28.10 -2.99
C ALA A 768 -7.98 -28.28 -1.67
N ALA A 769 -6.67 -28.57 -1.74
CA ALA A 769 -5.87 -28.92 -0.58
C ALA A 769 -5.78 -27.76 0.43
N GLY A 770 -6.34 -27.97 1.62
CA GLY A 770 -6.37 -26.97 2.70
C GLY A 770 -7.64 -26.12 2.73
N ASP A 771 -8.53 -26.28 1.75
CA ASP A 771 -9.76 -25.49 1.66
C ASP A 771 -10.71 -25.77 2.81
N THR A 772 -11.45 -24.73 3.17
CA THR A 772 -12.55 -24.80 4.14
C THR A 772 -13.80 -24.17 3.52
N PHE A 773 -14.96 -24.78 3.76
CA PHE A 773 -16.23 -24.38 3.16
C PHE A 773 -17.25 -24.03 4.24
N THR A 774 -17.97 -22.94 4.04
CA THR A 774 -19.16 -22.54 4.84
C THR A 774 -20.26 -22.08 3.88
N GLY A 775 -21.53 -22.39 4.18
CA GLY A 775 -22.66 -21.96 3.35
C GLY A 775 -22.51 -22.36 1.88
N ILE A 776 -22.21 -23.63 1.59
CA ILE A 776 -22.09 -24.17 0.23
C ILE A 776 -23.15 -25.24 0.04
N GLU A 777 -23.86 -25.20 -1.09
CA GLU A 777 -24.92 -26.14 -1.45
C GLU A 777 -24.55 -27.02 -2.65
N ALA A 778 -23.55 -26.60 -3.43
CA ALA A 778 -23.10 -27.31 -4.62
C ALA A 778 -21.59 -27.30 -4.84
N VAL A 779 -21.11 -28.30 -5.57
CA VAL A 779 -19.72 -28.42 -6.01
C VAL A 779 -19.65 -28.72 -7.49
N GLN A 780 -18.70 -28.08 -8.17
CA GLN A 780 -18.31 -28.39 -9.54
C GLN A 780 -16.86 -28.86 -9.62
N GLY A 781 -16.63 -30.01 -10.25
CA GLY A 781 -15.31 -30.54 -10.57
C GLY A 781 -14.62 -29.83 -11.74
N GLY A 782 -13.44 -30.33 -12.07
CA GLY A 782 -12.57 -29.84 -13.13
C GLY A 782 -12.71 -30.60 -14.44
N ARG A 783 -11.60 -30.70 -15.16
CA ARG A 783 -11.47 -31.42 -16.45
C ARG A 783 -10.70 -32.73 -16.32
N PHE A 784 -10.51 -33.19 -15.10
CA PHE A 784 -9.65 -34.31 -14.75
C PHE A 784 -10.39 -35.23 -13.79
N ASP A 785 -9.90 -36.46 -13.66
CA ASP A 785 -10.45 -37.46 -12.75
C ASP A 785 -10.53 -36.93 -11.30
N ASP A 786 -11.74 -36.57 -10.88
CA ASP A 786 -12.05 -35.95 -9.61
C ASP A 786 -12.68 -36.93 -8.62
N VAL A 787 -12.55 -36.62 -7.33
CA VAL A 787 -13.16 -37.39 -6.26
C VAL A 787 -13.98 -36.46 -5.37
N ILE A 788 -15.31 -36.52 -5.49
CA ILE A 788 -16.24 -35.65 -4.79
C ILE A 788 -17.01 -36.45 -3.73
N ARG A 789 -17.05 -35.95 -2.49
CA ARG A 789 -17.85 -36.54 -1.39
C ARG A 789 -18.74 -35.50 -0.75
N LEU A 790 -20.05 -35.65 -0.94
CA LEU A 790 -21.06 -34.74 -0.42
C LEU A 790 -21.34 -34.98 1.07
N ALA A 791 -21.62 -33.92 1.80
CA ALA A 791 -22.03 -33.98 3.19
C ALA A 791 -22.73 -32.69 3.62
N GLY A 792 -23.43 -32.76 4.76
CA GLY A 792 -24.05 -31.58 5.38
C GLY A 792 -25.12 -30.94 4.48
N ALA A 793 -24.88 -29.69 4.09
CA ALA A 793 -25.78 -28.89 3.25
C ALA A 793 -25.52 -29.07 1.74
N VAL A 794 -24.38 -29.62 1.33
CA VAL A 794 -24.06 -29.80 -0.09
C VAL A 794 -24.85 -30.98 -0.63
N ARG A 795 -25.66 -30.72 -1.66
CA ARG A 795 -26.57 -31.71 -2.30
C ARG A 795 -26.44 -31.81 -3.80
N THR A 796 -25.72 -30.90 -4.43
CA THR A 796 -25.55 -30.89 -5.89
C THR A 796 -24.09 -31.10 -6.24
N ALA A 797 -23.82 -32.04 -7.14
CA ALA A 797 -22.50 -32.26 -7.71
C ALA A 797 -22.58 -32.30 -9.23
N ASP A 798 -21.71 -31.54 -9.88
CA ASP A 798 -21.34 -31.72 -11.29
C ASP A 798 -19.85 -32.09 -11.30
N ALA A 799 -19.51 -33.34 -11.61
CA ALA A 799 -18.12 -33.77 -11.57
C ALA A 799 -17.29 -33.26 -12.75
N GLY A 800 -17.94 -32.79 -13.82
CA GLY A 800 -17.28 -32.14 -14.94
C GLY A 800 -16.82 -33.11 -16.01
N ALA A 801 -15.54 -33.12 -16.34
CA ALA A 801 -14.97 -34.07 -17.29
C ALA A 801 -13.82 -34.81 -16.63
N GLY A 802 -13.60 -36.07 -16.99
CA GLY A 802 -12.69 -36.94 -16.24
C GLY A 802 -13.37 -38.27 -15.97
N ASN A 803 -12.63 -39.25 -15.45
CA ASN A 803 -13.24 -40.45 -14.88
C ASN A 803 -13.45 -40.18 -13.40
N ASP A 804 -14.64 -39.71 -13.05
CA ASP A 804 -14.88 -39.12 -11.75
C ASP A 804 -15.46 -40.12 -10.77
N VAL A 805 -15.24 -39.88 -9.48
CA VAL A 805 -15.81 -40.67 -8.39
C VAL A 805 -16.64 -39.74 -7.51
N VAL A 806 -17.96 -39.87 -7.57
CA VAL A 806 -18.89 -39.10 -6.75
C VAL A 806 -19.57 -39.99 -5.73
N GLN A 807 -19.43 -39.62 -4.46
CA GLN A 807 -20.17 -40.20 -3.34
C GLN A 807 -21.12 -39.17 -2.77
N GLY A 808 -22.42 -39.44 -2.87
CA GLY A 808 -23.49 -38.69 -2.25
C GLY A 808 -23.54 -38.88 -0.73
N SER A 809 -24.59 -38.31 -0.15
CA SER A 809 -24.81 -38.19 1.28
C SER A 809 -25.89 -39.18 1.76
N ALA A 810 -26.49 -38.90 2.91
CA ALA A 810 -27.64 -39.67 3.42
C ALA A 810 -28.97 -38.92 3.18
N GLN A 811 -28.97 -38.03 2.19
CA GLN A 811 -30.08 -37.14 1.85
C GLN A 811 -30.28 -37.15 0.34
N ALA A 812 -31.41 -36.62 -0.13
CA ALA A 812 -31.66 -36.51 -1.56
C ALA A 812 -30.64 -35.57 -2.25
N ASP A 813 -29.84 -36.14 -3.13
CA ASP A 813 -28.77 -35.48 -3.88
C ASP A 813 -29.07 -35.41 -5.40
N ASP A 814 -28.51 -34.42 -6.10
CA ASP A 814 -28.51 -34.28 -7.56
C ASP A 814 -27.06 -34.36 -8.07
N ILE A 815 -26.69 -35.51 -8.64
CA ILE A 815 -25.33 -35.85 -9.05
C ILE A 815 -25.29 -36.03 -10.57
N GLN A 816 -24.37 -35.32 -11.21
CA GLN A 816 -23.99 -35.47 -12.61
C GLN A 816 -22.53 -35.92 -12.69
N GLY A 817 -22.29 -37.09 -13.29
CA GLY A 817 -20.95 -37.63 -13.57
C GLY A 817 -20.22 -36.83 -14.64
N GLY A 818 -20.94 -36.40 -15.66
CA GLY A 818 -20.39 -35.50 -16.68
C GLY A 818 -19.81 -36.26 -17.86
N ALA A 819 -18.53 -36.09 -18.19
CA ALA A 819 -17.93 -36.74 -19.35
C ALA A 819 -16.72 -37.59 -18.99
N GLY A 820 -16.80 -38.90 -19.23
CA GLY A 820 -15.75 -39.87 -18.95
C GLY A 820 -16.36 -41.17 -18.45
N ALA A 821 -15.57 -42.05 -17.85
CA ALA A 821 -16.09 -43.27 -17.26
C ALA A 821 -16.24 -43.07 -15.74
N ASP A 822 -17.44 -42.70 -15.33
CA ASP A 822 -17.68 -42.19 -13.99
C ASP A 822 -18.17 -43.28 -13.03
N TRP A 823 -17.99 -43.05 -11.74
CA TRP A 823 -18.49 -43.88 -10.65
C TRP A 823 -19.33 -43.04 -9.71
N ALA A 824 -20.61 -43.35 -9.59
CA ALA A 824 -21.55 -42.65 -8.71
C ALA A 824 -22.16 -43.60 -7.67
N GLU A 825 -22.16 -43.17 -6.41
CA GLU A 825 -22.92 -43.78 -5.30
C GLU A 825 -23.77 -42.68 -4.66
N GLY A 826 -25.10 -42.73 -4.79
CA GLY A 826 -26.00 -41.70 -4.22
C GLY A 826 -26.02 -41.71 -2.68
N GLY A 827 -25.82 -42.90 -2.09
CA GLY A 827 -25.98 -43.10 -0.66
C GLY A 827 -27.46 -43.28 -0.31
N GLY A 828 -27.88 -42.85 0.87
CA GLY A 828 -29.30 -42.91 1.24
C GLY A 828 -30.00 -41.64 0.80
N GLY A 829 -31.25 -41.70 0.35
CA GLY A 829 -31.90 -40.51 -0.18
C GLY A 829 -32.94 -40.91 -1.20
N ALA A 830 -33.49 -39.93 -1.90
CA ALA A 830 -34.20 -40.19 -3.15
C ALA A 830 -33.49 -39.36 -4.20
N ASP A 831 -32.44 -39.94 -4.76
CA ASP A 831 -31.40 -39.20 -5.48
C ASP A 831 -31.73 -39.05 -6.96
N LYS A 832 -31.17 -38.03 -7.59
CA LYS A 832 -31.13 -37.88 -9.05
C LYS A 832 -29.69 -38.09 -9.48
N LEU A 833 -29.44 -39.24 -10.10
CA LEU A 833 -28.10 -39.66 -10.52
C LEU A 833 -28.06 -39.72 -12.04
N ASP A 834 -27.15 -39.00 -12.65
CA ASP A 834 -26.93 -39.01 -14.08
C ASP A 834 -25.46 -39.33 -14.37
N GLY A 835 -25.17 -40.48 -14.99
CA GLY A 835 -23.79 -40.86 -15.33
C GLY A 835 -23.17 -39.96 -16.39
N GLY A 836 -24.00 -39.37 -17.26
CA GLY A 836 -23.55 -38.45 -18.30
C GLY A 836 -23.06 -39.18 -19.56
N ALA A 837 -21.86 -38.86 -20.02
CA ALA A 837 -21.30 -39.33 -21.28
C ALA A 837 -20.07 -40.20 -21.05
N GLY A 838 -20.25 -41.51 -21.18
CA GLY A 838 -19.14 -42.45 -21.32
C GLY A 838 -19.58 -43.86 -20.99
N ILE A 839 -18.88 -44.52 -20.07
CA ILE A 839 -19.24 -45.86 -19.60
C ILE A 839 -19.25 -45.82 -18.08
N ASP A 840 -20.44 -45.66 -17.52
CA ASP A 840 -20.59 -45.18 -16.16
C ASP A 840 -21.06 -46.29 -15.21
N TRP A 841 -20.63 -46.20 -13.97
CA TRP A 841 -20.95 -47.13 -12.89
C TRP A 841 -21.86 -46.49 -11.86
N LEU A 842 -23.03 -47.11 -11.66
CA LEU A 842 -23.90 -46.87 -10.52
C LEU A 842 -23.63 -47.92 -9.44
N SER A 843 -23.30 -47.50 -8.22
CA SER A 843 -22.96 -48.41 -7.14
C SER A 843 -23.90 -48.30 -5.95
N TYR A 844 -24.40 -49.45 -5.52
CA TYR A 844 -25.13 -49.67 -4.27
C TYR A 844 -24.41 -50.64 -3.33
N LEU A 845 -23.11 -50.87 -3.55
CA LEU A 845 -22.29 -51.80 -2.76
C LEU A 845 -22.30 -51.47 -1.25
N GLY A 846 -22.48 -50.20 -0.89
CA GLY A 846 -22.59 -49.71 0.48
C GLY A 846 -23.94 -50.00 1.16
N SER A 847 -24.98 -50.37 0.41
CA SER A 847 -26.33 -50.46 0.95
C SER A 847 -26.49 -51.60 1.95
N GLY A 848 -27.23 -51.31 3.03
CA GLY A 848 -27.54 -52.27 4.10
C GLY A 848 -28.72 -53.21 3.81
N ALA A 849 -29.32 -53.13 2.62
CA ALA A 849 -30.41 -54.00 2.17
C ALA A 849 -30.36 -54.20 0.65
N GLY A 850 -31.14 -55.16 0.14
CA GLY A 850 -31.22 -55.44 -1.29
C GLY A 850 -31.87 -54.30 -2.07
N VAL A 851 -31.36 -54.03 -3.26
CA VAL A 851 -31.77 -52.94 -4.14
C VAL A 851 -32.45 -53.47 -5.40
N ARG A 852 -33.36 -52.66 -5.96
CA ARG A 852 -33.98 -52.87 -7.25
C ARG A 852 -33.59 -51.72 -8.16
N VAL A 853 -32.84 -52.02 -9.22
CA VAL A 853 -32.36 -51.04 -10.21
C VAL A 853 -32.91 -51.40 -11.58
N ASP A 854 -33.49 -50.42 -12.28
CA ASP A 854 -34.02 -50.58 -13.63
C ASP A 854 -33.54 -49.42 -14.50
N LEU A 855 -32.51 -49.66 -15.31
CA LEU A 855 -31.87 -48.65 -16.15
C LEU A 855 -32.74 -48.20 -17.34
N VAL A 856 -33.78 -48.97 -17.70
CA VAL A 856 -34.73 -48.57 -18.76
C VAL A 856 -35.79 -47.64 -18.21
N ALA A 857 -36.36 -48.00 -17.06
CA ALA A 857 -37.40 -47.19 -16.42
C ALA A 857 -36.81 -45.96 -15.71
N GLY A 858 -35.52 -45.99 -15.37
CA GLY A 858 -34.82 -44.93 -14.66
C GLY A 858 -35.33 -44.73 -13.23
N VAL A 859 -35.85 -45.79 -12.61
CA VAL A 859 -36.39 -45.76 -11.25
C VAL A 859 -35.83 -46.92 -10.43
N CYS A 860 -35.35 -46.61 -9.24
CA CYS A 860 -34.83 -47.60 -8.31
C CYS A 860 -35.69 -47.72 -7.05
N GLY A 861 -35.48 -48.77 -6.25
CA GLY A 861 -36.18 -48.99 -5.00
C GLY A 861 -35.45 -49.94 -4.06
N GLY A 862 -35.75 -49.89 -2.76
CA GLY A 862 -35.14 -50.77 -1.75
C GLY A 862 -33.75 -50.33 -1.31
N GLY A 863 -33.45 -50.50 -0.03
CA GLY A 863 -32.18 -50.10 0.56
C GLY A 863 -31.88 -48.62 0.34
N ASP A 864 -30.67 -48.36 -0.14
CA ASP A 864 -30.16 -47.03 -0.45
C ASP A 864 -30.74 -46.51 -1.77
N ALA A 865 -31.23 -47.41 -2.64
CA ALA A 865 -31.84 -47.07 -3.93
C ALA A 865 -33.30 -46.58 -3.84
N GLU A 866 -33.85 -46.40 -2.62
CA GLU A 866 -35.27 -46.12 -2.40
C GLU A 866 -35.68 -44.73 -2.88
N GLY A 867 -36.27 -44.69 -4.08
CA GLY A 867 -36.79 -43.45 -4.66
C GLY A 867 -35.83 -42.75 -5.61
N ASP A 868 -34.64 -43.32 -5.83
CA ASP A 868 -33.68 -42.80 -6.79
C ASP A 868 -34.23 -42.80 -8.21
N ARG A 869 -33.78 -41.81 -8.97
CA ARG A 869 -33.93 -41.69 -10.41
C ARG A 869 -32.56 -41.70 -11.05
N VAL A 870 -32.38 -42.61 -12.00
CA VAL A 870 -31.08 -42.85 -12.61
C VAL A 870 -31.16 -42.74 -14.13
N SER A 871 -30.16 -42.15 -14.75
CA SER A 871 -30.02 -42.07 -16.20
C SER A 871 -28.56 -42.21 -16.64
N ASN A 872 -28.37 -42.61 -17.89
CA ASN A 872 -27.06 -42.68 -18.54
C ASN A 872 -26.01 -43.48 -17.71
N PHE A 873 -26.41 -44.66 -17.23
CA PHE A 873 -25.47 -45.63 -16.66
C PHE A 873 -25.47 -46.90 -17.51
N GLU A 874 -24.28 -47.45 -17.74
CA GLU A 874 -24.10 -48.72 -18.44
C GLU A 874 -23.83 -49.86 -17.46
N ASN A 875 -23.29 -49.57 -16.28
CA ASN A 875 -22.88 -50.59 -15.33
C ASN A 875 -23.52 -50.36 -13.96
N VAL A 876 -23.83 -51.46 -13.27
CA VAL A 876 -24.42 -51.43 -11.93
C VAL A 876 -23.73 -52.44 -11.03
N ALA A 877 -23.27 -51.97 -9.87
CA ALA A 877 -22.88 -52.81 -8.75
C ALA A 877 -24.00 -52.84 -7.72
N GLY A 878 -24.61 -54.01 -7.53
CA GLY A 878 -25.59 -54.30 -6.48
C GLY A 878 -25.00 -54.26 -5.07
N SER A 879 -25.86 -54.47 -4.10
CA SER A 879 -25.55 -54.54 -2.68
C SER A 879 -24.93 -55.89 -2.29
N ARG A 880 -24.79 -56.18 -1.00
CA ARG A 880 -24.41 -57.53 -0.50
C ARG A 880 -25.64 -58.35 -0.08
N HIS A 881 -26.81 -57.98 -0.60
CA HIS A 881 -28.10 -58.55 -0.28
C HIS A 881 -28.85 -58.89 -1.58
N ALA A 882 -29.96 -59.62 -1.45
CA ALA A 882 -30.73 -60.06 -2.62
C ALA A 882 -31.25 -58.87 -3.45
N ASP A 883 -30.67 -58.70 -4.63
CA ASP A 883 -30.90 -57.58 -5.53
C ASP A 883 -31.77 -57.96 -6.75
N VAL A 884 -32.34 -56.93 -7.40
CA VAL A 884 -33.01 -57.03 -8.69
C VAL A 884 -32.41 -56.00 -9.63
N LEU A 885 -31.55 -56.42 -10.55
CA LEU A 885 -30.86 -55.56 -11.49
C LEU A 885 -31.39 -55.77 -12.91
N VAL A 886 -31.80 -54.69 -13.58
CA VAL A 886 -32.26 -54.70 -14.97
C VAL A 886 -31.45 -53.69 -15.78
N GLY A 887 -30.69 -54.20 -16.75
CA GLY A 887 -29.91 -53.41 -17.71
C GLY A 887 -30.76 -52.72 -18.76
N SER A 888 -30.11 -52.02 -19.67
CA SER A 888 -30.71 -51.20 -20.72
C SER A 888 -30.70 -51.92 -22.08
N GLY A 889 -30.73 -51.15 -23.17
CA GLY A 889 -30.54 -51.67 -24.52
C GLY A 889 -29.10 -51.52 -25.04
N ALA A 890 -28.18 -51.10 -24.17
CA ALA A 890 -26.74 -50.98 -24.43
C ALA A 890 -25.99 -52.16 -23.82
N ALA A 891 -24.70 -52.32 -24.13
CA ALA A 891 -23.88 -53.33 -23.48
C ALA A 891 -23.65 -52.96 -22.00
N ASN A 892 -24.13 -53.79 -21.08
CA ASN A 892 -24.09 -53.53 -19.64
C ASN A 892 -23.17 -54.50 -18.89
N THR A 893 -22.56 -54.04 -17.80
CA THR A 893 -21.97 -54.91 -16.76
C THR A 893 -22.81 -54.81 -15.49
N LEU A 894 -23.46 -55.91 -15.11
CA LEU A 894 -24.32 -55.96 -13.92
C LEU A 894 -23.76 -56.96 -12.91
N GLU A 895 -23.48 -56.48 -11.69
CA GLU A 895 -22.89 -57.29 -10.61
C GLU A 895 -23.84 -57.38 -9.42
N GLY A 896 -24.40 -58.56 -9.15
CA GLY A 896 -25.26 -58.83 -7.97
C GLY A 896 -24.48 -58.90 -6.66
N ASN A 897 -23.18 -59.20 -6.72
CA ASN A 897 -22.26 -59.33 -5.59
C ASN A 897 -22.63 -60.45 -4.60
N GLY A 898 -23.56 -60.25 -3.67
CA GLY A 898 -23.92 -61.30 -2.72
C GLY A 898 -25.38 -61.22 -2.34
N GLY A 899 -26.00 -62.35 -2.00
CA GLY A 899 -27.45 -62.45 -1.89
C GLY A 899 -28.01 -63.34 -2.98
N ASP A 900 -29.29 -63.71 -2.89
CA ASP A 900 -29.96 -64.46 -3.97
C ASP A 900 -30.48 -63.46 -5.01
N ASP A 901 -29.73 -63.20 -6.07
CA ASP A 901 -29.97 -62.06 -6.96
C ASP A 901 -30.83 -62.40 -8.19
N VAL A 902 -31.49 -61.39 -8.75
CA VAL A 902 -32.16 -61.46 -10.06
C VAL A 902 -31.55 -60.41 -10.98
N VAL A 903 -30.77 -60.86 -11.97
CA VAL A 903 -30.05 -59.99 -12.90
C VAL A 903 -30.56 -60.22 -14.32
N ARG A 904 -30.92 -59.15 -15.03
CA ARG A 904 -31.45 -59.18 -16.40
C ARG A 904 -30.67 -58.19 -17.27
N GLY A 905 -29.99 -58.67 -18.31
CA GLY A 905 -29.13 -57.87 -19.20
C GLY A 905 -29.92 -56.88 -20.05
N GLY A 906 -30.90 -57.38 -20.79
CA GLY A 906 -31.78 -56.55 -21.60
C GLY A 906 -31.47 -56.71 -23.08
N GLY A 907 -31.04 -55.65 -23.76
CA GLY A 907 -30.50 -55.77 -25.11
C GLY A 907 -29.05 -55.33 -25.10
N GLY A 908 -28.13 -56.02 -25.77
CA GLY A 908 -26.74 -55.60 -25.71
C GLY A 908 -25.76 -56.72 -25.99
N ALA A 909 -24.58 -56.64 -25.39
CA ALA A 909 -23.71 -57.79 -25.24
C ALA A 909 -23.18 -57.68 -23.82
N ASP A 910 -23.92 -58.30 -22.90
CA ASP A 910 -23.88 -57.96 -21.49
C ASP A 910 -22.95 -58.89 -20.72
N ILE A 911 -22.42 -58.41 -19.60
CA ILE A 911 -21.67 -59.20 -18.62
C ILE A 911 -22.49 -59.22 -17.34
N LEU A 912 -23.08 -60.39 -17.04
CA LEU A 912 -23.92 -60.58 -15.86
C LEU A 912 -23.18 -61.43 -14.83
N ARG A 913 -22.99 -60.89 -13.62
CA ARG A 913 -22.35 -61.59 -12.50
C ARG A 913 -23.35 -61.72 -11.35
N GLY A 914 -23.70 -62.95 -10.98
CA GLY A 914 -24.54 -63.24 -9.81
C GLY A 914 -23.76 -62.98 -8.53
N GLY A 915 -22.75 -63.81 -8.29
CA GLY A 915 -21.85 -63.65 -7.15
C GLY A 915 -22.08 -64.73 -6.12
N ASP A 916 -22.20 -64.38 -4.84
CA ASP A 916 -22.47 -65.32 -3.76
C ASP A 916 -23.98 -65.47 -3.51
N GLY A 917 -24.59 -66.59 -3.91
CA GLY A 917 -26.01 -66.84 -3.59
C GLY A 917 -26.65 -67.83 -4.55
N ASN A 918 -27.98 -67.93 -4.54
CA ASN A 918 -28.71 -68.68 -5.55
C ASN A 918 -29.36 -67.72 -6.54
N ASP A 919 -28.62 -67.40 -7.59
CA ASP A 919 -28.94 -66.29 -8.47
C ASP A 919 -29.77 -66.71 -9.68
N ARG A 920 -30.47 -65.75 -10.28
CA ARG A 920 -31.18 -65.89 -11.55
C ARG A 920 -30.64 -64.84 -12.52
N LEU A 921 -29.93 -65.26 -13.54
CA LEU A 921 -29.35 -64.39 -14.58
C LEU A 921 -30.08 -64.64 -15.91
N SER A 922 -30.48 -63.57 -16.60
CA SER A 922 -31.11 -63.60 -17.93
C SER A 922 -30.41 -62.62 -18.86
N GLY A 923 -29.75 -63.10 -19.91
CA GLY A 923 -29.09 -62.26 -20.92
C GLY A 923 -30.09 -61.45 -21.76
N ASP A 924 -31.19 -62.09 -22.16
CA ASP A 924 -32.24 -61.57 -23.03
C ASP A 924 -31.83 -61.46 -24.50
N GLU A 925 -31.60 -60.27 -25.07
CA GLU A 925 -31.20 -60.11 -26.48
C GLU A 925 -29.72 -59.77 -26.59
N GLY A 926 -28.99 -60.49 -27.44
CA GLY A 926 -27.59 -60.22 -27.71
C GLY A 926 -26.65 -61.34 -27.34
N GLY A 927 -25.34 -61.06 -27.30
CA GLY A 927 -24.32 -62.09 -27.06
C GLY A 927 -23.72 -61.93 -25.69
N ASP A 928 -24.26 -62.62 -24.70
CA ASP A 928 -24.03 -62.29 -23.29
C ASP A 928 -23.06 -63.24 -22.60
N MET A 929 -22.37 -62.74 -21.57
CA MET A 929 -21.54 -63.54 -20.67
C MET A 929 -22.20 -63.65 -19.30
N LEU A 930 -22.66 -64.85 -18.94
CA LEU A 930 -23.33 -65.13 -17.68
C LEU A 930 -22.38 -65.86 -16.72
N VAL A 931 -22.12 -65.22 -15.58
CA VAL A 931 -21.26 -65.72 -14.51
C VAL A 931 -22.09 -65.87 -13.24
N GLY A 932 -22.59 -67.07 -12.98
CA GLY A 932 -23.42 -67.29 -11.80
C GLY A 932 -22.67 -67.11 -10.48
N GLY A 933 -21.40 -67.52 -10.37
CA GLY A 933 -20.67 -67.49 -9.09
C GLY A 933 -21.00 -68.68 -8.16
N ALA A 934 -20.91 -68.47 -6.85
CA ALA A 934 -21.18 -69.52 -5.85
C ALA A 934 -22.67 -69.86 -5.75
N GLY A 935 -23.02 -70.89 -4.95
CA GLY A 935 -24.41 -71.33 -4.77
C GLY A 935 -25.05 -71.98 -6.01
N THR A 936 -26.38 -72.09 -6.07
CA THR A 936 -27.10 -72.79 -7.16
C THR A 936 -27.84 -71.79 -8.05
N ASN A 937 -27.30 -71.55 -9.23
CA ASN A 937 -27.70 -70.42 -10.06
C ASN A 937 -28.47 -70.88 -11.29
N ARG A 938 -29.40 -70.07 -11.76
CA ARG A 938 -30.21 -70.30 -12.97
C ARG A 938 -29.79 -69.28 -14.00
N LEU A 939 -29.25 -69.75 -15.13
CA LEU A 939 -28.70 -68.92 -16.19
C LEU A 939 -29.52 -69.12 -17.45
N ASN A 940 -30.05 -68.04 -18.02
CA ASN A 940 -30.80 -68.03 -19.26
C ASN A 940 -30.08 -67.06 -20.22
N GLY A 941 -29.55 -67.56 -21.34
CA GLY A 941 -28.82 -66.71 -22.29
C GLY A 941 -29.76 -65.82 -23.08
N GLY A 942 -30.86 -66.41 -23.55
CA GLY A 942 -31.83 -65.74 -24.39
C GLY A 942 -31.49 -65.90 -25.86
N ALA A 943 -31.50 -64.78 -26.59
CA ALA A 943 -31.37 -64.72 -28.03
C ALA A 943 -30.03 -64.10 -28.43
N GLY A 944 -29.07 -64.94 -28.80
CA GLY A 944 -27.83 -64.53 -29.44
C GLY A 944 -26.76 -65.54 -29.08
N ALA A 945 -25.47 -65.21 -29.26
CA ALA A 945 -24.42 -66.19 -29.05
C ALA A 945 -23.85 -66.05 -27.64
N ASP A 946 -24.38 -66.85 -26.72
CA ASP A 946 -24.15 -66.63 -25.28
C ASP A 946 -23.02 -67.49 -24.73
N LEU A 947 -22.44 -67.02 -23.63
CA LEU A 947 -21.32 -67.62 -22.93
C LEU A 947 -21.65 -67.85 -21.47
N PHE A 948 -21.83 -69.11 -21.09
CA PHE A 948 -22.11 -69.50 -19.70
C PHE A 948 -20.83 -69.92 -18.99
N GLN A 949 -20.37 -69.15 -18.01
CA GLN A 949 -19.23 -69.53 -17.19
C GLN A 949 -19.60 -70.67 -16.26
N VAL A 950 -18.80 -71.74 -16.29
CA VAL A 950 -18.91 -72.87 -15.37
C VAL A 950 -17.60 -72.98 -14.60
N SER A 951 -17.72 -73.00 -13.27
CA SER A 951 -16.61 -73.12 -12.34
C SER A 951 -16.78 -74.35 -11.45
N ARG A 952 -15.82 -74.57 -10.55
CA ARG A 952 -15.94 -75.58 -9.47
C ARG A 952 -16.64 -75.05 -8.22
N ILE A 953 -17.02 -73.77 -8.22
CA ILE A 953 -17.63 -73.09 -7.09
C ILE A 953 -19.08 -72.78 -7.49
N GLY A 954 -20.03 -73.45 -6.85
CA GLY A 954 -21.44 -73.33 -7.20
C GLY A 954 -21.88 -74.27 -8.34
N MET A 955 -23.19 -74.40 -8.48
CA MET A 955 -23.87 -75.27 -9.43
C MET A 955 -24.64 -74.39 -10.44
N GLN A 956 -24.23 -74.42 -11.71
CA GLN A 956 -24.83 -73.60 -12.76
C GLN A 956 -25.94 -74.36 -13.50
N ILE A 957 -27.18 -73.86 -13.48
CA ILE A 957 -28.31 -74.43 -14.21
C ILE A 957 -28.56 -73.58 -15.45
N VAL A 958 -28.08 -74.02 -16.61
CA VAL A 958 -28.31 -73.34 -17.88
C VAL A 958 -29.69 -73.74 -18.42
N GLU A 959 -30.58 -72.78 -18.63
CA GLU A 959 -31.99 -73.02 -18.88
C GLU A 959 -32.35 -73.25 -20.35
N ASP A 960 -31.58 -72.69 -21.28
CA ASP A 960 -31.99 -72.52 -22.67
C ASP A 960 -30.86 -72.76 -23.71
N PHE A 961 -29.75 -73.36 -23.29
CA PHE A 961 -28.57 -73.65 -24.13
C PHE A 961 -28.90 -74.13 -25.56
N THR A 962 -28.47 -73.35 -26.56
CA THR A 962 -28.64 -73.58 -27.99
C THR A 962 -27.33 -73.98 -28.65
N ARG A 963 -27.20 -75.27 -28.97
CA ARG A 963 -25.98 -75.83 -29.56
C ARG A 963 -25.64 -75.19 -30.91
N GLY A 964 -24.36 -74.83 -31.07
CA GLY A 964 -23.83 -74.20 -32.29
C GLY A 964 -23.96 -72.68 -32.33
N GLN A 965 -24.64 -72.10 -31.34
CA GLN A 965 -24.78 -70.68 -31.12
C GLN A 965 -24.13 -70.31 -29.77
N ASP A 966 -24.54 -71.00 -28.70
CA ASP A 966 -24.05 -70.76 -27.34
C ASP A 966 -22.84 -71.63 -27.01
N ARG A 967 -22.09 -71.21 -25.99
CA ARG A 967 -20.85 -71.85 -25.55
C ARG A 967 -20.78 -71.93 -24.03
N ILE A 968 -20.22 -73.04 -23.54
CA ILE A 968 -19.84 -73.20 -22.14
C ILE A 968 -18.40 -72.71 -21.97
N TYR A 969 -18.19 -71.75 -21.08
CA TYR A 969 -16.88 -71.19 -20.77
C TYR A 969 -16.28 -71.85 -19.54
N LEU A 970 -15.11 -72.47 -19.73
CA LEU A 970 -14.30 -73.07 -18.67
C LEU A 970 -13.05 -72.22 -18.44
N GLN A 971 -12.85 -71.75 -17.21
CA GLN A 971 -11.63 -71.03 -16.83
C GLN A 971 -10.50 -72.03 -16.58
N ALA A 972 -9.44 -72.01 -17.40
CA ALA A 972 -8.35 -73.00 -17.30
C ALA A 972 -7.69 -73.03 -15.91
N SER A 973 -7.63 -71.88 -15.24
CA SER A 973 -7.09 -71.73 -13.88
C SER A 973 -7.82 -72.54 -12.81
N GLU A 974 -9.11 -72.81 -12.99
CA GLU A 974 -9.94 -73.49 -11.98
C GLU A 974 -9.89 -75.02 -12.10
N PHE A 975 -9.62 -75.53 -13.31
CA PHE A 975 -9.60 -76.96 -13.62
C PHE A 975 -8.19 -77.54 -13.79
N GLY A 976 -7.15 -76.75 -13.50
CA GLY A 976 -5.77 -77.22 -13.37
C GLY A 976 -5.04 -77.48 -14.69
N SER A 977 -3.91 -78.19 -14.64
CA SER A 977 -2.99 -78.35 -15.80
C SER A 977 -3.59 -79.10 -17.00
N MET A 978 -4.74 -79.74 -16.84
CA MET A 978 -5.48 -80.40 -17.91
C MET A 978 -5.89 -79.40 -19.01
N LEU A 979 -6.25 -78.18 -18.63
CA LEU A 979 -6.68 -77.12 -19.56
C LEU A 979 -5.55 -76.13 -19.89
N ALA A 980 -4.29 -76.45 -19.57
CA ALA A 980 -3.14 -75.56 -19.74
C ALA A 980 -2.89 -75.13 -21.20
N ASP A 981 -3.23 -75.98 -22.17
CA ASP A 981 -3.12 -75.68 -23.61
C ASP A 981 -4.34 -74.88 -24.15
N LYS A 982 -5.21 -74.37 -23.25
CA LYS A 982 -6.42 -73.60 -23.56
C LYS A 982 -7.37 -74.30 -24.54
N ARG A 983 -7.46 -75.63 -24.43
CA ARG A 983 -8.34 -76.47 -25.26
C ARG A 983 -8.90 -77.60 -24.42
N LEU A 984 -10.14 -77.99 -24.71
CA LEU A 984 -10.70 -79.25 -24.27
C LEU A 984 -10.49 -80.27 -25.40
N GLY A 985 -9.65 -81.28 -25.18
CA GLY A 985 -9.41 -82.35 -26.15
C GLY A 985 -10.62 -83.27 -26.28
N ALA A 986 -10.74 -83.98 -27.41
CA ALA A 986 -11.81 -84.96 -27.59
C ALA A 986 -11.71 -86.13 -26.59
N ASP A 987 -10.53 -86.41 -26.05
CA ASP A 987 -10.29 -87.43 -25.03
C ASP A 987 -10.62 -86.94 -23.60
N ASP A 988 -10.79 -85.62 -23.44
CA ASP A 988 -10.99 -84.92 -22.17
C ASP A 988 -12.47 -84.67 -21.86
N PHE A 989 -13.36 -84.94 -22.83
CA PHE A 989 -14.81 -84.80 -22.72
C PHE A 989 -15.53 -86.09 -23.13
N ALA A 990 -16.41 -86.59 -22.26
CA ALA A 990 -17.27 -87.74 -22.53
C ALA A 990 -18.77 -87.38 -22.42
N SER A 991 -19.61 -87.99 -23.25
CA SER A 991 -21.06 -87.76 -23.26
C SER A 991 -21.82 -89.09 -23.17
N GLY A 992 -22.47 -89.37 -22.05
CA GLY A 992 -23.11 -90.66 -21.74
C GLY A 992 -23.02 -91.04 -20.26
N ALA A 993 -23.28 -92.31 -19.94
CA ALA A 993 -23.12 -92.84 -18.57
C ALA A 993 -21.67 -92.73 -18.09
N GLN A 994 -21.47 -92.52 -16.78
CA GLN A 994 -20.18 -92.34 -16.10
C GLN A 994 -19.01 -93.10 -16.77
N VAL A 995 -18.00 -92.36 -17.23
CA VAL A 995 -16.85 -92.90 -17.98
C VAL A 995 -15.59 -92.82 -17.11
N ASP A 996 -14.89 -93.96 -16.94
CA ASP A 996 -13.51 -94.01 -16.42
C ASP A 996 -12.57 -93.49 -17.53
N PHE A 997 -11.87 -92.38 -17.28
CA PHE A 997 -10.90 -91.78 -18.20
C PHE A 997 -9.57 -92.57 -18.28
N ARG A 998 -9.61 -93.88 -18.00
CA ARG A 998 -8.51 -94.85 -18.01
C ARG A 998 -7.41 -94.56 -16.98
N GLY A 999 -7.78 -93.94 -15.86
CA GLY A 999 -6.97 -93.85 -14.66
C GLY A 999 -5.67 -93.02 -14.75
N ARG A 1000 -5.58 -91.96 -15.58
CA ARG A 1000 -4.40 -91.07 -15.59
C ARG A 1000 -4.60 -89.56 -15.75
N HIS A 1001 -5.78 -89.01 -16.06
CA HIS A 1001 -5.96 -87.55 -16.23
C HIS A 1001 -7.38 -87.09 -15.83
N ALA A 1002 -7.51 -85.85 -15.34
CA ALA A 1002 -8.80 -85.21 -15.06
C ALA A 1002 -9.66 -85.11 -16.34
N GLY A 1003 -10.99 -85.06 -16.21
CA GLY A 1003 -11.92 -85.12 -17.35
C GLY A 1003 -13.29 -84.51 -17.06
N PHE A 1004 -14.01 -84.14 -18.12
CA PHE A 1004 -15.40 -83.68 -18.03
C PHE A 1004 -16.34 -84.73 -18.61
N TYR A 1005 -17.41 -85.10 -17.90
CA TYR A 1005 -18.45 -85.97 -18.48
C TYR A 1005 -19.86 -85.40 -18.33
N PHE A 1006 -20.64 -85.52 -19.39
CA PHE A 1006 -22.04 -85.10 -19.44
C PHE A 1006 -22.99 -86.29 -19.35
N GLU A 1007 -23.67 -86.43 -18.21
CA GLU A 1007 -24.68 -87.47 -17.96
C GLU A 1007 -26.00 -87.11 -18.64
N LYS A 1008 -26.36 -87.86 -19.68
CA LYS A 1008 -27.53 -87.56 -20.54
C LYS A 1008 -28.86 -87.71 -19.82
N THR A 1009 -28.94 -88.56 -18.80
CA THR A 1009 -30.20 -88.84 -18.10
C THR A 1009 -30.60 -87.68 -17.18
N THR A 1010 -29.62 -87.07 -16.51
CA THR A 1010 -29.83 -85.95 -15.59
C THR A 1010 -29.52 -84.60 -16.24
N SER A 1011 -28.96 -84.62 -17.46
CA SER A 1011 -28.44 -83.47 -18.20
C SER A 1011 -27.40 -82.67 -17.40
N THR A 1012 -26.54 -83.39 -16.65
CA THR A 1012 -25.57 -82.80 -15.73
C THR A 1012 -24.15 -82.98 -16.27
N LEU A 1013 -23.39 -81.89 -16.30
CA LEU A 1013 -21.95 -81.87 -16.53
C LEU A 1013 -21.23 -82.04 -15.20
N TYR A 1014 -20.32 -83.01 -15.17
CA TYR A 1014 -19.47 -83.32 -14.03
C TYR A 1014 -18.01 -83.10 -14.38
N PHE A 1015 -17.23 -82.66 -13.40
CA PHE A 1015 -15.77 -82.65 -13.45
C PHE A 1015 -15.20 -83.74 -12.56
N ASP A 1016 -14.41 -84.64 -13.15
CA ASP A 1016 -13.68 -85.70 -12.44
C ASP A 1016 -12.21 -85.29 -12.32
N ALA A 1017 -11.80 -84.85 -11.14
CA ALA A 1017 -10.46 -84.30 -10.90
C ALA A 1017 -9.35 -85.37 -10.89
N ASP A 1018 -9.66 -86.65 -10.61
CA ASP A 1018 -8.68 -87.74 -10.55
C ASP A 1018 -8.77 -88.73 -11.73
N GLY A 1019 -9.86 -88.64 -12.50
CA GLY A 1019 -10.10 -89.43 -13.71
C GLY A 1019 -10.36 -90.91 -13.46
N GLN A 1020 -10.60 -91.32 -12.21
CA GLN A 1020 -10.79 -92.73 -11.82
C GLN A 1020 -12.26 -93.16 -11.83
N GLY A 1021 -13.22 -92.23 -12.02
CA GLY A 1021 -14.65 -92.50 -12.03
C GLY A 1021 -15.20 -92.94 -10.65
N GLY A 1022 -16.20 -92.24 -10.12
CA GLY A 1022 -16.94 -92.66 -8.91
C GLY A 1022 -17.73 -91.52 -8.28
N GLN A 1023 -18.13 -91.67 -7.02
CA GLN A 1023 -18.81 -90.62 -6.21
C GLN A 1023 -17.93 -89.39 -5.91
N ALA A 1024 -16.76 -89.26 -6.54
CA ALA A 1024 -15.82 -88.15 -6.37
C ALA A 1024 -15.93 -87.08 -7.48
N ALA A 1025 -16.73 -87.30 -8.53
CA ALA A 1025 -16.93 -86.30 -9.57
C ALA A 1025 -17.90 -85.19 -9.11
N GLU A 1026 -17.48 -83.94 -9.29
CA GLU A 1026 -18.21 -82.74 -8.87
C GLU A 1026 -19.22 -82.34 -9.96
N ALA A 1027 -20.50 -82.16 -9.60
CA ALA A 1027 -21.49 -81.60 -10.53
C ALA A 1027 -21.26 -80.09 -10.65
N ILE A 1028 -21.02 -79.59 -11.87
CA ILE A 1028 -20.61 -78.20 -12.10
C ILE A 1028 -21.59 -77.42 -12.99
N ALA A 1029 -22.28 -78.08 -13.92
CA ALA A 1029 -23.39 -77.48 -14.66
C ALA A 1029 -24.54 -78.47 -14.93
N ARG A 1030 -25.77 -77.97 -15.10
CA ARG A 1030 -26.92 -78.74 -15.57
C ARG A 1030 -27.60 -77.99 -16.72
N ILE A 1031 -27.80 -78.67 -17.85
CA ILE A 1031 -28.46 -78.13 -19.04
C ILE A 1031 -29.95 -78.50 -18.97
N ALA A 1032 -30.79 -77.57 -18.51
CA ALA A 1032 -32.17 -77.86 -18.10
C ALA A 1032 -33.15 -78.03 -19.27
N ASN A 1033 -32.88 -77.47 -20.45
CA ASN A 1033 -33.69 -77.70 -21.66
C ASN A 1033 -33.48 -79.10 -22.29
N GLY A 1034 -32.58 -79.92 -21.74
CA GLY A 1034 -32.30 -81.27 -22.21
C GLY A 1034 -31.38 -81.36 -23.44
N GLN A 1035 -30.75 -80.24 -23.84
CA GLN A 1035 -29.77 -80.22 -24.92
C GLN A 1035 -28.52 -81.03 -24.54
N GLN A 1036 -28.00 -81.84 -25.48
CA GLN A 1036 -26.76 -82.60 -25.26
C GLN A 1036 -25.53 -81.77 -25.63
N LEU A 1037 -24.50 -81.82 -24.78
CA LEU A 1037 -23.19 -81.18 -25.01
C LEU A 1037 -22.24 -82.08 -25.81
N GLN A 1038 -21.39 -81.45 -26.61
CA GLN A 1038 -20.23 -82.04 -27.29
C GLN A 1038 -18.97 -81.19 -27.04
N ASN A 1039 -17.79 -81.75 -27.33
CA ASN A 1039 -16.52 -81.08 -27.09
C ASN A 1039 -16.40 -79.68 -27.72
N SER A 1040 -17.00 -79.44 -28.90
CA SER A 1040 -16.94 -78.14 -29.58
C SER A 1040 -17.84 -77.06 -28.97
N ASP A 1041 -18.70 -77.42 -28.02
CA ASP A 1041 -19.59 -76.49 -27.33
C ASP A 1041 -18.86 -75.76 -26.18
N PHE A 1042 -17.61 -76.15 -25.89
CA PHE A 1042 -16.78 -75.56 -24.84
C PHE A 1042 -15.76 -74.57 -25.41
N VAL A 1043 -15.52 -73.50 -24.67
CA VAL A 1043 -14.39 -72.59 -24.85
C VAL A 1043 -13.57 -72.56 -23.57
N VAL A 1044 -12.26 -72.59 -23.73
CA VAL A 1044 -11.28 -72.53 -22.64
C VAL A 1044 -10.41 -71.30 -22.89
N ALA A 1045 -10.28 -70.42 -21.91
CA ALA A 1045 -9.38 -69.26 -21.98
C ALA A 1045 -8.34 -69.27 -20.87
#